data_AF-A0A972L3C2-F1
#
_entry.id   AF-A0A972L3C2-F1
#
_cell.length_a   1.000
_cell.length_b   1.000
_cell.length_c   1.000
_cell.angle_alpha   90.00
_cell.angle_beta   90.00
_cell.angle_gamma   90.00
#
_symmetry.space_group_name_H-M   'P 1'
#
loop_
_entity.id
_entity.type
_entity.pdbx_description
1 polymer ?
#
loop_
_entity_poly.entity_id
_entity_poly.type
_entity_poly.pdbx_seq_one_letter_code
_entity_poly.pdbx_strand_id
1 'polypeptide(L)'
;MKKIKAILANNTYGQISLALLLICLLSGVFLALPYDVGNPYGSIKTILILNPFASLIRNIHFWSAQLFLVFTLIHVWDYFSLKEKFTAKAGIWLRLSIGVLIIFLAMLTGFLLKADADSRQAFRILESLTAEVPFIGNLLSKSFLGAEGDLQLIYIHHIATLSIFIAIISFEHSRKTWPIMSSFIYTTVIVSLISYFFTAPLHDGINPSVKGPWYFVGFQEILHWLSSTSISLLLIALFVFLIYIYPFGGKKLGFISKRSLLFLSIVYFILTFSGMFFRGENWKWTWPWESGYSYSVLSSFKSWPVDFDDKNINFDNINNEQHKEGCLICHAEMQGFSSSHLPQALGCFSCHDGNPYSLNKKEAHSGMELIPGNFSNSGRSCGTTECHPDINRRRKSSLMSNLSGMISVDRYVFNENHSPDMLTSIDYLSNSPADEHLKNLCVVCHLDNDKTETGPINEKSRGGGCLACHLNYDELSATALYAHNFNKSDSTYLKYHPSISIQVSNQHCFGCHSRSGRISTNYEGWHETNIKAEEMPSGKNYRLVEGSRVFRFQQADVHHNLGISCIDCHNSYELMGDGDIHAHQENQRTINCSDCHFSGKANTVEADMLDEESAKIAFMRFGSNTAKIFLATAKRNIPLINTELKNDTAYFYTKNNKKEFVLKKPGETCTKGNVHDKVSCSACHSAWAPSCIGCHNKYDEGEAGFDMQKNVEKKGSWVEYIGVFDAHAPALGIRKTEEKEEIVPVVPGMVLTIDIGSYTKQQQDSTIFQRLFAPAAPHTTSKNGRGCKSCHYNPVALGYGQGVFRIENKKLVFEPKYEDNINDGLPEDAWIGFLSEVKKNKFATRSNLFPFSVEEQKKILRVGLCLTCHDDDSIIMRQGLADFKSVVKKQSSACFNIF
;
A
#
# COMPACT_ATOMS: atom_id res chain seq x y z
N MET A 1 37.62 -25.01 34.44
CA MET A 1 37.49 -23.59 34.88
C MET A 1 38.78 -22.96 35.43
N LYS A 2 39.58 -23.59 36.33
CA LYS A 2 40.85 -23.01 36.82
C LYS A 2 41.91 -22.73 35.72
N LYS A 3 42.08 -23.64 34.74
CA LYS A 3 42.99 -23.42 33.59
C LYS A 3 42.54 -22.27 32.67
N ILE A 4 41.24 -22.11 32.46
CA ILE A 4 40.67 -21.01 31.64
C ILE A 4 40.86 -19.66 32.35
N LYS A 5 40.66 -19.60 33.67
CA LYS A 5 40.96 -18.39 34.48
C LYS A 5 42.44 -18.03 34.46
N ALA A 6 43.36 -19.00 34.51
CA ALA A 6 44.80 -18.75 34.42
C ALA A 6 45.25 -18.24 33.04
N ILE A 7 44.60 -18.68 31.95
CA ILE A 7 44.85 -18.21 30.58
C ILE A 7 44.31 -16.78 30.37
N LEU A 8 43.12 -16.48 30.91
CA LEU A 8 42.53 -15.13 30.83
C LEU A 8 43.20 -14.11 31.76
N ALA A 9 43.78 -14.55 32.90
CA ALA A 9 44.41 -13.67 33.89
C ALA A 9 45.70 -12.97 33.41
N ASN A 10 46.31 -13.40 32.29
CA ASN A 10 47.53 -12.81 31.74
C ASN A 10 47.30 -11.86 30.55
N ASN A 11 46.05 -11.62 30.14
CA ASN A 11 45.73 -10.80 28.97
C ASN A 11 45.19 -9.43 29.40
N THR A 12 45.96 -8.36 29.17
CA THR A 12 45.48 -6.99 29.37
C THR A 12 44.63 -6.52 28.18
N TYR A 13 43.71 -5.58 28.40
CA TYR A 13 42.87 -5.01 27.32
C TYR A 13 43.72 -4.42 26.18
N GLY A 14 44.88 -3.84 26.49
CA GLY A 14 45.83 -3.35 25.49
C GLY A 14 46.46 -4.47 24.64
N GLN A 15 46.73 -5.65 25.21
CA GLN A 15 47.23 -6.80 24.43
C GLN A 15 46.16 -7.38 23.51
N ILE A 16 44.90 -7.42 23.96
CA ILE A 16 43.77 -7.85 23.13
C ILE A 16 43.54 -6.83 22.00
N SER A 17 43.56 -5.53 22.30
CA SER A 17 43.44 -4.47 21.28
C SER A 17 44.57 -4.53 20.23
N LEU A 18 45.82 -4.76 20.65
CA LEU A 18 46.94 -4.95 19.73
C LEU A 18 46.77 -6.20 18.83
N ALA A 19 46.26 -7.30 19.38
CA ALA A 19 45.94 -8.49 18.60
C ALA A 19 44.83 -8.23 17.57
N LEU A 20 43.76 -7.54 17.97
CA LEU A 20 42.66 -7.17 17.07
C LEU A 20 43.11 -6.24 15.95
N LEU A 21 43.94 -5.23 16.26
CA LEU A 21 44.53 -4.35 15.25
C LEU A 21 45.35 -5.14 14.22
N LEU A 22 46.19 -6.07 14.68
CA LEU A 22 47.01 -6.89 13.78
C LEU A 22 46.14 -7.80 12.90
N ILE A 23 45.12 -8.44 13.46
CA ILE A 23 44.16 -9.27 12.70
C ILE A 23 43.43 -8.39 11.65
N CYS A 24 43.03 -7.18 12.01
CA CYS A 24 42.36 -6.22 11.13
C CYS A 24 43.27 -5.79 9.97
N LEU A 25 44.52 -5.44 10.25
CA LEU A 25 45.49 -5.05 9.21
C LEU A 25 45.79 -6.20 8.26
N LEU A 26 46.03 -7.41 8.79
CA LEU A 26 46.31 -8.59 7.96
C LEU A 26 45.12 -8.96 7.07
N SER A 27 43.91 -9.02 7.64
CA SER A 27 42.69 -9.28 6.87
C SER A 27 42.41 -8.18 5.84
N GLY A 28 42.72 -6.92 6.14
CA GLY A 28 42.58 -5.80 5.22
C GLY A 28 43.49 -5.92 3.98
N VAL A 29 44.72 -6.38 4.15
CA VAL A 29 45.64 -6.65 3.01
C VAL A 29 45.06 -7.71 2.07
N PHE A 30 44.48 -8.78 2.63
CA PHE A 30 43.85 -9.82 1.81
C PHE A 30 42.58 -9.33 1.09
N LEU A 31 41.81 -8.41 1.70
CA LEU A 31 40.62 -7.82 1.08
C LEU A 31 40.92 -6.76 0.04
N ALA A 32 42.06 -6.06 0.16
CA ALA A 32 42.48 -5.06 -0.81
C ALA A 32 42.72 -5.67 -2.21
N LEU A 33 42.97 -6.98 -2.31
CA LEU A 33 43.19 -7.69 -3.57
C LEU A 33 41.91 -7.89 -4.40
N PRO A 34 40.82 -8.48 -3.86
CA PRO A 34 39.56 -8.67 -4.60
C PRO A 34 38.64 -7.43 -4.62
N TYR A 35 38.93 -6.40 -3.82
CA TYR A 35 38.11 -5.18 -3.79
C TYR A 35 38.41 -4.28 -4.98
N ASP A 36 37.36 -3.87 -5.70
CA ASP A 36 37.45 -2.94 -6.82
C ASP A 36 36.87 -1.58 -6.42
N VAL A 37 37.71 -0.55 -6.43
CA VAL A 37 37.32 0.83 -6.10
C VAL A 37 36.43 1.45 -7.18
N GLY A 38 36.54 1.02 -8.43
CA GLY A 38 35.69 1.48 -9.53
C GLY A 38 34.28 0.90 -9.45
N ASN A 39 34.13 -0.29 -8.87
CA ASN A 39 32.84 -0.92 -8.58
C ASN A 39 32.79 -1.48 -7.13
N PRO A 40 32.72 -0.60 -6.12
CA PRO A 40 32.89 -0.96 -4.71
C PRO A 40 31.78 -1.87 -4.19
N TYR A 41 30.52 -1.51 -4.43
CA TYR A 41 29.36 -2.29 -3.98
C TYR A 41 29.26 -3.65 -4.71
N GLY A 42 29.49 -3.66 -6.03
CA GLY A 42 29.46 -4.88 -6.85
C GLY A 42 30.59 -5.86 -6.50
N SER A 43 31.80 -5.35 -6.22
CA SER A 43 32.94 -6.19 -5.81
C SER A 43 32.68 -6.88 -4.46
N ILE A 44 32.06 -6.20 -3.49
CA ILE A 44 31.68 -6.81 -2.21
C ILE A 44 30.61 -7.89 -2.38
N LYS A 45 29.57 -7.65 -3.19
CA LYS A 45 28.57 -8.69 -3.50
C LYS A 45 29.21 -9.91 -4.15
N THR A 46 30.16 -9.69 -5.05
CA THR A 46 30.93 -10.75 -5.71
C THR A 46 31.72 -11.56 -4.68
N ILE A 47 32.39 -10.90 -3.73
CA ILE A 47 33.08 -11.57 -2.61
C ILE A 47 32.11 -12.42 -1.79
N LEU A 48 30.93 -11.88 -1.45
CA LEU A 48 29.95 -12.57 -0.61
C LEU A 48 29.38 -13.83 -1.27
N ILE A 49 29.13 -13.80 -2.59
CA ILE A 49 28.48 -14.89 -3.32
C ILE A 49 29.50 -15.92 -3.85
N LEU A 50 30.66 -15.46 -4.36
CA LEU A 50 31.58 -16.32 -5.12
C LEU A 50 32.76 -16.86 -4.33
N ASN A 51 33.14 -16.17 -3.26
CA ASN A 51 34.38 -16.48 -2.56
C ASN A 51 34.13 -16.56 -1.05
N PRO A 52 33.71 -17.73 -0.54
CA PRO A 52 33.36 -17.86 0.86
C PRO A 52 34.55 -17.61 1.79
N PHE A 53 35.78 -17.89 1.34
CA PHE A 53 36.97 -17.53 2.09
C PHE A 53 37.17 -16.01 2.16
N ALA A 54 37.04 -15.28 1.04
CA ALA A 54 37.12 -13.82 1.06
C ALA A 54 35.95 -13.19 1.84
N SER A 55 34.76 -13.79 1.80
CA SER A 55 33.61 -13.43 2.64
C SER A 55 33.93 -13.59 4.14
N LEU A 56 34.53 -14.73 4.52
CA LEU A 56 35.02 -14.94 5.88
C LEU A 56 36.09 -13.92 6.27
N ILE A 57 37.07 -13.63 5.40
CA ILE A 57 38.09 -12.61 5.67
C ILE A 57 37.46 -11.21 5.82
N ARG A 58 36.43 -10.88 5.02
CA ARG A 58 35.65 -9.63 5.16
C ARG A 58 35.00 -9.55 6.54
N ASN A 59 34.38 -10.63 6.98
CA ASN A 59 33.76 -10.70 8.30
C ASN A 59 34.83 -10.57 9.41
N ILE A 60 35.99 -11.23 9.27
CA ILE A 60 37.13 -11.11 10.19
C ILE A 60 37.61 -9.67 10.27
N HIS A 61 37.78 -9.00 9.14
CA HIS A 61 38.17 -7.59 9.08
C HIS A 61 37.17 -6.69 9.80
N PHE A 62 35.88 -6.85 9.49
CA PHE A 62 34.81 -6.09 10.12
C PHE A 62 34.77 -6.30 11.64
N TRP A 63 34.68 -7.55 12.12
CA TRP A 63 34.55 -7.84 13.54
C TRP A 63 35.81 -7.52 14.34
N SER A 64 36.99 -7.75 13.76
CA SER A 64 38.24 -7.32 14.41
C SER A 64 38.31 -5.79 14.55
N ALA A 65 37.84 -5.03 13.56
CA ALA A 65 37.74 -3.57 13.64
C ALA A 65 36.72 -3.10 14.70
N GLN A 66 35.52 -3.69 14.74
CA GLN A 66 34.51 -3.36 15.76
C GLN A 66 35.02 -3.63 17.18
N LEU A 67 35.60 -4.82 17.40
CA LEU A 67 36.15 -5.20 18.70
C LEU A 67 37.39 -4.36 19.04
N PHE A 68 38.23 -4.01 18.06
CA PHE A 68 39.39 -3.16 18.28
C PHE A 68 38.97 -1.80 18.85
N LEU A 69 37.92 -1.18 18.31
CA LEU A 69 37.37 0.06 18.84
C LEU A 69 36.90 -0.12 20.30
N VAL A 70 36.08 -1.15 20.56
CA VAL A 70 35.54 -1.43 21.91
C VAL A 70 36.66 -1.66 22.93
N PHE A 71 37.61 -2.54 22.62
CA PHE A 71 38.72 -2.85 23.53
C PHE A 71 39.69 -1.69 23.71
N THR A 72 39.84 -0.82 22.71
CA THR A 72 40.63 0.41 22.84
C THR A 72 39.96 1.40 23.79
N LEU A 73 38.64 1.60 23.69
CA LEU A 73 37.89 2.45 24.62
C LEU A 73 37.92 1.89 26.05
N ILE A 74 37.76 0.57 26.21
CA ILE A 74 37.91 -0.10 27.51
C ILE A 74 39.34 0.06 28.04
N HIS A 75 40.36 -0.06 27.19
CA HIS A 75 41.76 0.14 27.60
C HIS A 75 42.04 1.57 28.07
N VAL A 76 41.51 2.57 27.38
CA VAL A 76 41.59 3.98 27.81
C VAL A 76 40.89 4.17 29.16
N TRP A 77 39.71 3.57 29.35
CA TRP A 77 38.95 3.65 30.60
C TRP A 77 39.63 2.95 31.78
N ASP A 78 40.17 1.75 31.54
CA ASP A 78 40.96 0.98 32.50
C ASP A 78 42.16 1.79 32.98
N TYR A 79 42.85 2.45 32.06
CA TYR A 79 43.94 3.36 32.40
C TYR A 79 43.48 4.56 33.25
N PHE A 80 42.32 5.16 32.96
CA PHE A 80 41.75 6.23 33.79
C PHE A 80 41.27 5.75 35.17
N SER A 81 41.13 4.44 35.37
CA SER A 81 40.73 3.83 36.64
C SER A 81 41.90 3.60 37.60
N LEU A 82 43.13 3.51 37.09
CA LEU A 82 44.33 3.29 37.88
C LEU A 82 44.66 4.52 38.74
N LYS A 83 45.15 4.28 39.97
CA LYS A 83 45.56 5.32 40.93
C LYS A 83 47.02 5.76 40.77
N GLU A 84 47.77 5.10 39.88
CA GLU A 84 49.21 5.34 39.69
C GLU A 84 49.50 6.61 38.91
N LYS A 85 50.69 7.20 39.12
CA LYS A 85 51.12 8.43 38.43
C LYS A 85 51.39 8.14 36.95
N PHE A 86 50.87 9.01 36.09
CA PHE A 86 51.11 9.02 34.66
C PHE A 86 52.62 9.09 34.32
N THR A 87 53.12 8.14 33.53
CA THR A 87 54.56 7.99 33.20
C THR A 87 54.91 8.33 31.74
N ALA A 88 53.95 8.66 30.89
CA ALA A 88 54.22 8.96 29.48
C ALA A 88 54.60 10.43 29.23
N LYS A 89 55.47 10.67 28.25
CA LYS A 89 55.85 12.04 27.82
C LYS A 89 54.65 12.75 27.18
N ALA A 90 54.54 14.06 27.38
CA ALA A 90 53.41 14.85 26.89
C ALA A 90 53.15 14.72 25.38
N GLY A 91 54.22 14.62 24.57
CA GLY A 91 54.10 14.42 23.12
C GLY A 91 53.51 13.06 22.72
N ILE A 92 53.81 11.99 23.46
CA ILE A 92 53.23 10.66 23.21
C ILE A 92 51.74 10.68 23.55
N TRP A 93 51.37 11.33 24.66
CA TRP A 93 49.97 11.46 25.05
C TRP A 93 49.13 12.28 24.07
N LEU A 94 49.69 13.39 23.55
CA LEU A 94 49.03 14.18 22.50
C LEU A 94 48.71 13.31 21.28
N ARG A 95 49.70 12.55 20.79
CA ARG A 95 49.52 11.63 19.66
C ARG A 95 48.49 10.54 19.97
N LEU A 96 48.49 9.97 21.17
CA LEU A 96 47.48 8.98 21.57
C LEU A 96 46.07 9.57 21.65
N SER A 97 45.94 10.80 22.15
CA SER A 97 44.65 11.50 22.22
C SER A 97 44.09 11.77 20.81
N ILE A 98 44.94 12.22 19.88
CA ILE A 98 44.58 12.36 18.47
C ILE A 98 44.35 11.00 17.81
N GLY A 99 45.11 9.98 18.21
CA GLY A 99 45.00 8.61 17.71
C GLY A 99 43.61 8.00 17.92
N VAL A 100 42.94 8.33 19.03
CA VAL A 100 41.53 7.93 19.25
C VAL A 100 40.64 8.47 18.14
N LEU A 101 40.78 9.75 17.77
CA LEU A 101 40.02 10.36 16.67
C LEU A 101 40.35 9.71 15.32
N ILE A 102 41.63 9.41 15.07
CA ILE A 102 42.07 8.74 13.83
C ILE A 102 41.52 7.30 13.74
N ILE A 103 41.34 6.59 14.85
CA ILE A 103 40.68 5.28 14.85
C ILE A 103 39.22 5.42 14.40
N PHE A 104 38.46 6.37 14.95
CA PHE A 104 37.08 6.63 14.48
C PHE A 104 37.04 6.98 12.99
N LEU A 105 38.00 7.76 12.53
CA LEU A 105 38.10 8.14 11.13
C LEU A 105 38.43 6.94 10.22
N ALA A 106 39.36 6.07 10.62
CA ALA A 106 39.69 4.86 9.88
C ALA A 106 38.50 3.89 9.80
N MET A 107 37.75 3.77 10.90
CA MET A 107 36.50 2.99 10.96
C MET A 107 35.45 3.56 10.00
N LEU A 108 35.30 4.90 9.97
CA LEU A 108 34.35 5.57 9.09
C LEU A 108 34.73 5.43 7.62
N THR A 109 35.99 5.67 7.25
CA THR A 109 36.44 5.51 5.86
C THR A 109 36.26 4.07 5.39
N GLY A 110 36.54 3.07 6.23
CA GLY A 110 36.26 1.66 5.90
C GLY A 110 34.77 1.36 5.73
N PHE A 111 33.90 2.02 6.50
CA PHE A 111 32.45 1.93 6.32
C PHE A 111 32.01 2.52 4.97
N LEU A 112 32.55 3.69 4.58
CA LEU A 112 32.23 4.36 3.31
C LEU A 112 32.60 3.51 2.09
N LEU A 113 33.65 2.68 2.19
CA LEU A 113 34.07 1.77 1.13
C LEU A 113 33.03 0.70 0.76
N LYS A 114 31.98 0.48 1.56
CA LYS A 114 30.87 -0.39 1.15
C LYS A 114 30.07 0.17 -0.02
N ALA A 115 30.02 1.50 -0.15
CA ALA A 115 29.25 2.22 -1.17
C ALA A 115 27.73 1.89 -1.21
N ASP A 116 27.18 1.34 -0.13
CA ASP A 116 25.75 1.06 0.03
C ASP A 116 24.96 2.32 0.46
N ALA A 117 23.64 2.20 0.63
CA ALA A 117 22.80 3.34 1.01
C ALA A 117 23.23 4.01 2.33
N ASP A 118 23.59 3.21 3.34
CA ASP A 118 24.13 3.72 4.61
C ASP A 118 25.42 4.51 4.40
N SER A 119 26.32 4.00 3.56
CA SER A 119 27.59 4.65 3.24
C SER A 119 27.40 5.99 2.55
N ARG A 120 26.46 6.07 1.60
CA ARG A 120 26.15 7.33 0.88
C ARG A 120 25.58 8.39 1.83
N GLN A 121 24.70 8.00 2.76
CA GLN A 121 24.20 8.94 3.76
C GLN A 121 25.32 9.40 4.71
N ALA A 122 26.16 8.48 5.19
CA ALA A 122 27.30 8.80 6.04
C ALA A 122 28.31 9.72 5.34
N PHE A 123 28.55 9.54 4.04
CA PHE A 123 29.40 10.41 3.22
C PHE A 123 28.89 11.85 3.23
N ARG A 124 27.59 12.06 2.92
CA ARG A 124 26.99 13.40 2.89
C ARG A 124 27.05 14.11 4.23
N ILE A 125 26.85 13.37 5.33
CA ILE A 125 26.98 13.92 6.69
C ILE A 125 28.43 14.37 6.95
N LEU A 126 29.41 13.53 6.60
CA LEU A 126 30.83 13.83 6.81
C LEU A 126 31.32 14.99 5.93
N GLU A 127 30.86 15.06 4.68
CA GLU A 127 31.14 16.16 3.76
C GLU A 127 30.63 17.49 4.32
N SER A 128 29.38 17.52 4.79
CA SER A 128 28.79 18.71 5.40
C SER A 128 29.61 19.19 6.61
N LEU A 129 29.91 18.27 7.55
CA LEU A 129 30.69 18.59 8.76
C LEU A 129 32.11 19.09 8.46
N THR A 130 32.76 18.52 7.45
CA THR A 130 34.13 18.92 7.08
C THR A 130 34.15 20.26 6.34
N ALA A 131 33.15 20.53 5.48
CA ALA A 131 33.04 21.78 4.73
C ALA A 131 32.83 23.00 5.64
N GLU A 132 32.16 22.83 6.78
CA GLU A 132 31.85 23.92 7.72
C GLU A 132 32.98 24.27 8.68
N VAL A 133 34.10 23.56 8.64
CA VAL A 133 35.29 23.94 9.41
C VAL A 133 35.77 25.33 8.94
N PRO A 134 35.88 26.33 9.84
CA PRO A 134 36.27 27.68 9.45
C PRO A 134 37.62 27.72 8.71
N PHE A 135 37.72 28.60 7.71
CA PHE A 135 38.91 28.90 6.90
C PHE A 135 39.41 27.80 5.96
N ILE A 136 39.37 26.52 6.37
CA ILE A 136 39.99 25.41 5.64
C ILE A 136 39.02 24.28 5.25
N GLY A 137 37.73 24.36 5.60
CA GLY A 137 36.78 23.26 5.45
C GLY A 137 36.62 22.71 4.04
N ASN A 138 36.49 23.59 3.03
CA ASN A 138 36.41 23.16 1.63
C ASN A 138 37.69 22.43 1.15
N LEU A 139 38.86 22.86 1.64
CA LEU A 139 40.12 22.19 1.32
C LEU A 139 40.21 20.85 2.03
N LEU A 140 39.80 20.78 3.31
CA LEU A 140 39.75 19.54 4.07
C LEU A 140 38.80 18.51 3.44
N SER A 141 37.58 18.91 3.07
CA SER A 141 36.61 18.02 2.44
C SER A 141 37.16 17.45 1.13
N LYS A 142 37.67 18.30 0.22
CA LYS A 142 38.24 17.83 -1.05
C LYS A 142 39.47 16.95 -0.89
N SER A 143 40.35 17.27 0.06
CA SER A 143 41.58 16.50 0.31
C SER A 143 41.34 15.20 1.06
N PHE A 144 40.19 15.04 1.72
CA PHE A 144 39.89 13.87 2.54
C PHE A 144 38.85 12.93 1.91
N LEU A 145 37.82 13.50 1.26
CA LEU A 145 36.70 12.75 0.68
C LEU A 145 36.76 12.65 -0.83
N GLY A 146 37.35 13.64 -1.50
CA GLY A 146 37.38 13.70 -2.96
C GLY A 146 36.07 14.24 -3.54
N ALA A 147 35.74 13.84 -4.76
CA ALA A 147 34.46 14.16 -5.40
C ALA A 147 33.40 13.12 -5.02
N GLU A 148 32.13 13.52 -4.92
CA GLU A 148 31.02 12.59 -4.68
C GLU A 148 31.01 11.49 -5.77
N GLY A 149 31.03 10.22 -5.33
CA GLY A 149 31.04 9.04 -6.20
C GLY A 149 32.42 8.47 -6.51
N ASP A 150 33.52 9.18 -6.23
CA ASP A 150 34.89 8.65 -6.37
C ASP A 150 35.47 8.27 -5.00
N LEU A 151 35.54 6.96 -4.74
CA LEU A 151 36.06 6.42 -3.48
C LEU A 151 37.58 6.22 -3.48
N GLN A 152 38.30 6.57 -4.55
CA GLN A 152 39.75 6.34 -4.66
C GLN A 152 40.53 7.01 -3.54
N LEU A 153 40.19 8.25 -3.21
CA LEU A 153 40.88 8.99 -2.15
C LEU A 153 40.62 8.40 -0.76
N ILE A 154 39.34 8.06 -0.50
CA ILE A 154 38.92 7.40 0.75
C ILE A 154 39.61 6.04 0.89
N TYR A 155 39.71 5.28 -0.20
CA TYR A 155 40.40 4.00 -0.25
C TYR A 155 41.87 4.14 0.15
N ILE A 156 42.60 5.06 -0.48
CA ILE A 156 44.01 5.34 -0.16
C ILE A 156 44.18 5.77 1.31
N HIS A 157 43.32 6.67 1.79
CA HIS A 157 43.37 7.10 3.18
C HIS A 157 43.13 5.95 4.16
N HIS A 158 42.19 5.07 3.85
CA HIS A 158 41.88 3.91 4.69
C HIS A 158 43.02 2.88 4.70
N ILE A 159 43.46 2.41 3.53
CA ILE A 159 44.45 1.31 3.46
C ILE A 159 45.87 1.74 3.84
N ALA A 160 46.22 3.02 3.62
CA ALA A 160 47.56 3.54 3.82
C ALA A 160 47.61 4.64 4.88
N THR A 161 47.07 5.83 4.62
CA THR A 161 47.32 7.02 5.47
C THR A 161 46.94 6.80 6.94
N LEU A 162 45.71 6.39 7.21
CA LEU A 162 45.19 6.22 8.56
C LEU A 162 45.71 4.93 9.21
N SER A 163 45.79 3.84 8.44
CA SER A 163 46.28 2.54 8.92
C SER A 163 47.76 2.59 9.33
N ILE A 164 48.61 3.24 8.54
CA ILE A 164 50.04 3.43 8.85
C ILE A 164 50.19 4.32 10.10
N PHE A 165 49.41 5.39 10.19
CA PHE A 165 49.45 6.29 11.35
C PHE A 165 49.08 5.55 12.66
N ILE A 166 48.00 4.76 12.63
CA ILE A 166 47.58 3.93 13.78
C ILE A 166 48.68 2.93 14.12
N ALA A 167 49.26 2.23 13.14
CA ALA A 167 50.34 1.27 13.36
C ALA A 167 51.57 1.92 14.01
N ILE A 168 51.99 3.09 13.54
CA ILE A 168 53.13 3.84 14.10
C ILE A 168 52.87 4.24 15.55
N ILE A 169 51.70 4.81 15.85
CA ILE A 169 51.38 5.25 17.22
C ILE A 169 51.22 4.06 18.16
N SER A 170 50.56 2.98 17.71
CA SER A 170 50.44 1.75 18.49
C SER A 170 51.81 1.16 18.80
N PHE A 171 52.75 1.15 17.85
CA PHE A 171 54.12 0.70 18.07
C PHE A 171 54.89 1.63 19.03
N GLU A 172 54.77 2.95 18.87
CA GLU A 172 55.44 3.91 19.77
C GLU A 172 54.95 3.76 21.22
N HIS A 173 53.66 3.51 21.40
CA HIS A 173 53.01 3.33 22.69
C HIS A 173 53.34 1.98 23.34
N SER A 174 53.18 0.88 22.61
CA SER A 174 53.36 -0.47 23.15
C SER A 174 54.82 -0.92 23.20
N ARG A 175 55.69 -0.32 22.34
CA ARG A 175 57.05 -0.78 22.03
C ARG A 175 57.12 -2.25 21.59
N LYS A 176 55.98 -2.80 21.14
CA LYS A 176 55.82 -4.19 20.72
C LYS A 176 55.05 -4.22 19.40
N THR A 177 55.60 -4.90 18.41
CA THR A 177 54.91 -5.14 17.13
C THR A 177 53.98 -6.34 17.20
N TRP A 178 54.31 -7.33 18.05
CA TRP A 178 53.53 -8.56 18.18
C TRP A 178 52.84 -8.63 19.56
N PRO A 179 51.54 -8.94 19.62
CA PRO A 179 50.87 -9.27 20.87
C PRO A 179 51.42 -10.57 21.48
N ILE A 180 51.12 -10.84 22.74
CA ILE A 180 51.44 -12.14 23.36
C ILE A 180 50.75 -13.25 22.55
N MET A 181 51.50 -14.30 22.20
CA MET A 181 51.03 -15.37 21.30
C MET A 181 49.72 -16.02 21.76
N SER A 182 49.56 -16.27 23.07
CA SER A 182 48.31 -16.81 23.61
C SER A 182 47.12 -15.87 23.42
N SER A 183 47.31 -14.56 23.62
CA SER A 183 46.28 -13.55 23.38
C SER A 183 45.92 -13.48 21.90
N PHE A 184 46.91 -13.55 21.00
CA PHE A 184 46.70 -13.55 19.56
C PHE A 184 45.87 -14.75 19.12
N ILE A 185 46.28 -15.97 19.47
CA ILE A 185 45.58 -17.20 19.09
C ILE A 185 44.13 -17.19 19.59
N TYR A 186 43.91 -16.85 20.86
CA TYR A 186 42.57 -16.78 21.45
C TYR A 186 41.68 -15.75 20.74
N THR A 187 42.23 -14.57 20.48
CA THR A 187 41.51 -13.49 19.79
C THR A 187 41.16 -13.91 18.36
N THR A 188 42.10 -14.48 17.61
CA THR A 188 41.86 -14.99 16.26
C THR A 188 40.77 -16.06 16.24
N VAL A 189 40.81 -17.04 17.15
CA VAL A 189 39.78 -18.09 17.22
C VAL A 189 38.39 -17.49 17.47
N ILE A 190 38.26 -16.55 18.40
CA ILE A 190 36.98 -15.91 18.70
C ILE A 190 36.47 -15.08 17.53
N VAL A 191 37.33 -14.23 16.95
CA VAL A 191 36.96 -13.39 15.81
C VAL A 191 36.54 -14.27 14.64
N SER A 192 37.27 -15.35 14.34
CA SER A 192 36.91 -16.28 13.27
C SER A 192 35.57 -16.98 13.54
N LEU A 193 35.29 -17.40 14.78
CA LEU A 193 34.00 -18.00 15.14
C LEU A 193 32.84 -17.00 14.96
N ILE A 194 32.99 -15.77 15.44
CA ILE A 194 31.97 -14.72 15.24
C ILE A 194 31.80 -14.45 13.74
N SER A 195 32.91 -14.36 12.99
CA SER A 195 32.91 -14.06 11.56
C SER A 195 32.31 -15.15 10.70
N TYR A 196 32.31 -16.40 11.18
CA TYR A 196 31.65 -17.52 10.51
C TYR A 196 30.13 -17.43 10.64
N PHE A 197 29.60 -17.11 11.83
CA PHE A 197 28.15 -17.10 12.08
C PHE A 197 27.46 -15.77 11.76
N PHE A 198 28.21 -14.66 11.80
CA PHE A 198 27.67 -13.32 11.65
C PHE A 198 28.35 -12.60 10.50
N THR A 199 27.71 -12.61 9.32
CA THR A 199 28.18 -11.83 8.18
C THR A 199 28.10 -10.33 8.42
N ALA A 200 29.13 -9.60 8.01
CA ALA A 200 29.20 -8.16 8.15
C ALA A 200 28.09 -7.48 7.31
N PRO A 201 27.33 -6.53 7.87
CA PRO A 201 26.17 -5.94 7.20
C PRO A 201 26.49 -5.32 5.83
N LEU A 202 25.51 -5.36 4.94
CA LEU A 202 25.53 -4.69 3.64
C LEU A 202 24.09 -4.28 3.30
N HIS A 203 23.85 -2.98 3.16
CA HIS A 203 22.50 -2.49 2.87
C HIS A 203 22.13 -2.75 1.40
N ASP A 204 20.90 -3.18 1.18
CA ASP A 204 20.32 -3.54 -0.13
C ASP A 204 19.97 -2.36 -1.05
N GLY A 205 20.01 -1.12 -0.54
CA GLY A 205 19.53 0.08 -1.23
C GLY A 205 18.01 0.29 -1.25
N ILE A 206 17.23 -0.64 -0.69
CA ILE A 206 15.76 -0.67 -0.83
C ILE A 206 15.08 -0.42 0.51
N ASN A 207 15.65 -0.93 1.61
CA ASN A 207 15.12 -0.65 2.94
C ASN A 207 15.12 0.87 3.22
N PRO A 208 14.01 1.45 3.70
CA PRO A 208 13.93 2.88 3.97
C PRO A 208 14.68 3.33 5.23
N SER A 209 15.12 2.40 6.07
CA SER A 209 15.85 2.67 7.31
C SER A 209 17.35 2.70 7.05
N VAL A 210 17.88 3.91 6.84
CA VAL A 210 19.31 4.15 6.63
C VAL A 210 19.96 4.62 7.93
N LYS A 211 20.98 3.90 8.39
CA LYS A 211 21.66 4.15 9.67
C LYS A 211 23.17 4.26 9.48
N GLY A 212 23.77 5.25 10.12
CA GLY A 212 25.22 5.29 10.26
C GLY A 212 25.77 4.08 11.03
N PRO A 213 27.10 3.89 11.05
CA PRO A 213 27.69 2.84 11.88
C PRO A 213 27.36 3.07 13.35
N TRP A 214 27.20 2.00 14.15
CA TRP A 214 26.68 2.08 15.53
C TRP A 214 27.41 3.12 16.39
N TYR A 215 28.73 3.28 16.21
CA TYR A 215 29.54 4.24 16.96
C TYR A 215 29.31 5.71 16.57
N PHE A 216 28.56 6.00 15.51
CA PHE A 216 28.09 7.33 15.09
C PHE A 216 26.57 7.52 15.15
N VAL A 217 25.78 6.48 15.45
CA VAL A 217 24.32 6.62 15.54
C VAL A 217 23.89 7.55 16.67
N GLY A 218 24.58 7.54 17.82
CA GLY A 218 24.33 8.53 18.87
C GLY A 218 24.58 9.96 18.40
N PHE A 219 25.56 10.17 17.51
CA PHE A 219 25.83 11.46 16.90
C PHE A 219 24.78 11.85 15.85
N GLN A 220 24.30 10.89 15.06
CA GLN A 220 23.17 11.07 14.14
C GLN A 220 21.90 11.49 14.90
N GLU A 221 21.65 10.92 16.08
CA GLU A 221 20.57 11.34 16.97
C GLU A 221 20.79 12.78 17.47
N ILE A 222 22.01 13.17 17.86
CA ILE A 222 22.30 14.57 18.24
C ILE A 222 22.00 15.53 17.08
N LEU A 223 22.41 15.20 15.86
CA LEU A 223 22.16 16.03 14.66
C LEU A 223 20.67 16.13 14.30
N HIS A 224 19.88 15.09 14.61
CA HIS A 224 18.43 15.15 14.43
C HIS A 224 17.78 16.22 15.33
N TRP A 225 18.31 16.44 16.54
CA TRP A 225 17.80 17.45 17.48
C TRP A 225 18.51 18.82 17.36
N LEU A 226 19.78 18.83 16.95
CA LEU A 226 20.61 20.03 16.83
C LEU A 226 21.00 20.25 15.37
N SER A 227 20.36 21.22 14.72
CA SER A 227 20.66 21.60 13.34
C SER A 227 21.99 22.33 13.16
N SER A 228 22.68 22.71 14.24
CA SER A 228 23.92 23.48 14.21
C SER A 228 25.15 22.57 14.23
N THR A 229 25.70 22.32 13.06
CA THR A 229 26.93 21.59 12.79
C THR A 229 28.19 22.11 13.51
N SER A 230 28.28 23.41 13.75
CA SER A 230 29.37 24.01 14.55
C SER A 230 29.42 23.48 15.99
N ILE A 231 28.26 23.20 16.59
CA ILE A 231 28.17 22.62 17.94
C ILE A 231 28.68 21.17 17.91
N SER A 232 28.37 20.45 16.84
CA SER A 232 28.81 19.07 16.62
C SER A 232 30.33 18.96 16.53
N LEU A 233 31.00 19.89 15.85
CA LEU A 233 32.47 19.99 15.82
C LEU A 233 33.04 20.31 17.22
N LEU A 234 32.39 21.20 17.98
CA LEU A 234 32.81 21.52 19.35
C LEU A 234 32.69 20.31 20.29
N LEU A 235 31.67 19.45 20.12
CA LEU A 235 31.51 18.22 20.91
C LEU A 235 32.65 17.22 20.65
N ILE A 236 33.06 17.05 19.38
CA ILE A 236 34.20 16.19 19.02
C ILE A 236 35.50 16.78 19.60
N ALA A 237 35.71 18.08 19.46
CA ALA A 237 36.88 18.76 20.02
C ALA A 237 36.93 18.65 21.55
N LEU A 238 35.78 18.81 22.22
CA LEU A 238 35.64 18.65 23.67
C LEU A 238 35.99 17.23 24.11
N PHE A 239 35.51 16.21 23.40
CA PHE A 239 35.82 14.81 23.69
C PHE A 239 37.33 14.54 23.65
N VAL A 240 38.02 14.95 22.59
CA VAL A 240 39.48 14.80 22.45
C VAL A 240 40.23 15.63 23.49
N PHE A 241 39.78 16.85 23.77
CA PHE A 241 40.37 17.73 24.77
C PHE A 241 40.29 17.16 26.19
N LEU A 242 39.15 16.56 26.56
CA LEU A 242 38.97 15.94 27.87
C LEU A 242 39.92 14.74 28.07
N ILE A 243 40.15 13.94 27.04
CA ILE A 243 41.15 12.85 27.04
C ILE A 243 42.56 13.45 27.20
N TYR A 244 42.88 14.50 26.43
CA TYR A 244 44.20 15.12 26.44
C TYR A 244 44.55 15.75 27.80
N ILE A 245 43.62 16.45 28.45
CA ILE A 245 43.89 17.22 29.68
C ILE A 245 43.99 16.33 30.94
N TYR A 246 43.47 15.10 30.88
CA TYR A 246 43.41 14.17 32.02
C TYR A 246 44.74 14.00 32.78
N PRO A 247 45.88 13.66 32.14
CA PRO A 247 47.13 13.42 32.87
C PRO A 247 47.83 14.69 33.36
N PHE A 248 47.48 15.87 32.82
CA PHE A 248 48.15 17.13 33.14
C PHE A 248 47.44 17.94 34.22
N GLY A 249 46.18 17.61 34.52
CA GLY A 249 45.27 18.45 35.31
C GLY A 249 45.36 18.38 36.85
N GLY A 250 46.27 17.58 37.42
CA GLY A 250 46.28 17.30 38.86
C GLY A 250 44.98 16.59 39.33
N LYS A 251 44.84 16.37 40.66
CA LYS A 251 43.71 15.55 41.21
C LYS A 251 42.32 16.13 40.89
N LYS A 252 42.16 17.46 40.90
CA LYS A 252 40.85 18.11 40.73
C LYS A 252 40.39 18.08 39.27
N LEU A 253 41.24 18.51 38.32
CA LEU A 253 40.87 18.53 36.91
C LEU A 253 40.82 17.11 36.31
N GLY A 254 41.67 16.19 36.78
CA GLY A 254 41.57 14.76 36.41
C GLY A 254 40.27 14.11 36.90
N PHE A 255 39.79 14.47 38.09
CA PHE A 255 38.47 14.03 38.58
C PHE A 255 37.32 14.58 37.73
N ILE A 256 37.36 15.88 37.41
CA ILE A 256 36.34 16.53 36.56
C ILE A 256 36.34 15.90 35.16
N SER A 257 37.50 15.83 34.49
CA SER A 257 37.62 15.25 33.15
C SER A 257 37.08 13.82 33.10
N LYS A 258 37.47 12.96 34.06
CA LYS A 258 36.98 11.57 34.12
C LYS A 258 35.47 11.47 34.29
N ARG A 259 34.87 12.29 35.17
CA ARG A 259 33.42 12.26 35.43
C ARG A 259 32.62 12.86 34.28
N SER A 260 33.14 13.91 33.64
CA SER A 260 32.57 14.48 32.42
C SER A 260 32.62 13.49 31.26
N LEU A 261 33.76 12.82 31.03
CA LEU A 261 33.89 11.75 30.02
C LEU A 261 32.91 10.62 30.29
N LEU A 262 32.80 10.13 31.52
CA LEU A 262 31.83 9.09 31.89
C LEU A 262 30.40 9.49 31.57
N PHE A 263 30.02 10.71 32.00
CA PHE A 263 28.68 11.23 31.79
C PHE A 263 28.37 11.35 30.28
N LEU A 264 29.29 11.96 29.51
CA LEU A 264 29.14 12.09 28.06
C LEU A 264 29.06 10.72 27.38
N SER A 265 29.88 9.75 27.78
CA SER A 265 29.83 8.39 27.23
C SER A 265 28.52 7.66 27.56
N ILE A 266 27.98 7.82 28.77
CA ILE A 266 26.68 7.22 29.15
C ILE A 266 25.55 7.85 28.33
N VAL A 267 25.52 9.18 28.23
CA VAL A 267 24.53 9.89 27.41
C VAL A 267 24.62 9.45 25.95
N TYR A 268 25.84 9.40 25.40
CA TYR A 268 26.07 8.97 24.02
C TYR A 268 25.66 7.52 23.78
N PHE A 269 25.90 6.63 24.74
CA PHE A 269 25.47 5.23 24.67
C PHE A 269 23.95 5.11 24.69
N ILE A 270 23.24 5.88 25.53
CA ILE A 270 21.78 5.91 25.57
C ILE A 270 21.23 6.41 24.22
N LEU A 271 21.79 7.48 23.67
CA LEU A 271 21.40 8.01 22.36
C LEU A 271 21.66 6.99 21.25
N THR A 272 22.83 6.35 21.25
CA THR A 272 23.18 5.29 20.31
C THR A 272 22.19 4.12 20.41
N PHE A 273 21.89 3.66 21.62
CA PHE A 273 20.92 2.59 21.85
C PHE A 273 19.53 2.98 21.36
N SER A 274 19.09 4.21 21.63
CA SER A 274 17.80 4.73 21.16
C SER A 274 17.72 4.79 19.63
N GLY A 275 18.76 5.31 18.97
CA GLY A 275 18.83 5.37 17.51
C GLY A 275 18.90 3.99 16.85
N MET A 276 19.63 3.06 17.47
CA MET A 276 19.77 1.70 16.93
C MET A 276 18.47 0.90 17.04
N PHE A 277 17.79 0.95 18.18
CA PHE A 277 16.68 0.03 18.50
C PHE A 277 15.30 0.66 18.57
N PHE A 278 15.15 1.98 18.42
CA PHE A 278 13.83 2.64 18.45
C PHE A 278 13.61 3.61 17.29
N ARG A 279 14.63 3.94 16.49
CA ARG A 279 14.46 4.72 15.26
C ARG A 279 14.30 3.78 14.06
N GLY A 280 13.16 3.89 13.39
CA GLY A 280 12.82 3.17 12.16
C GLY A 280 12.87 4.06 10.93
N GLU A 281 12.00 3.75 9.96
CA GLU A 281 11.84 4.51 8.72
C GLU A 281 11.66 6.02 8.97
N ASN A 282 12.31 6.86 8.14
CA ASN A 282 12.29 8.32 8.25
C ASN A 282 12.70 8.85 9.63
N TRP A 283 13.53 8.10 10.36
CA TRP A 283 13.96 8.42 11.73
C TRP A 283 12.78 8.54 12.72
N LYS A 284 11.64 7.90 12.43
CA LYS A 284 10.49 7.88 13.36
C LYS A 284 10.73 6.95 14.53
N TRP A 285 10.11 7.26 15.65
CA TRP A 285 10.11 6.37 16.81
C TRP A 285 9.21 5.16 16.54
N THR A 286 9.71 3.95 16.76
CA THR A 286 9.02 2.69 16.51
C THR A 286 9.26 1.75 17.69
N TRP A 287 8.19 1.24 18.28
CA TRP A 287 8.29 0.31 19.40
C TRP A 287 8.50 -1.15 18.98
N PRO A 288 9.18 -1.98 19.79
CA PRO A 288 9.44 -3.39 19.47
C PRO A 288 8.21 -4.27 19.22
N TRP A 289 7.04 -3.86 19.72
CA TRP A 289 5.77 -4.58 19.56
C TRP A 289 4.93 -4.10 18.36
N GLU A 290 5.41 -3.14 17.58
CA GLU A 290 4.75 -2.75 16.32
C GLU A 290 5.04 -3.78 15.21
N SER A 291 4.05 -4.09 14.38
CA SER A 291 4.14 -5.13 13.33
C SER A 291 5.25 -4.88 12.30
N GLY A 292 5.67 -3.63 12.11
CA GLY A 292 6.75 -3.23 11.20
C GLY A 292 8.15 -3.16 11.84
N TYR A 293 8.30 -3.43 13.14
CA TYR A 293 9.56 -3.21 13.86
C TYR A 293 10.74 -4.02 13.31
N SER A 294 10.52 -5.32 13.04
CA SER A 294 11.58 -6.20 12.53
C SER A 294 12.17 -5.69 11.20
N TYR A 295 11.32 -5.16 10.32
CA TYR A 295 11.76 -4.64 9.03
C TYR A 295 12.36 -3.22 9.11
N SER A 296 11.74 -2.33 9.89
CA SER A 296 12.13 -0.92 9.97
C SER A 296 13.33 -0.69 10.89
N VAL A 297 13.56 -1.55 11.89
CA VAL A 297 14.60 -1.37 12.89
C VAL A 297 15.63 -2.51 12.85
N LEU A 298 15.19 -3.77 12.76
CA LEU A 298 16.08 -4.93 12.89
C LEU A 298 16.73 -5.38 11.57
N SER A 299 16.31 -4.86 10.41
CA SER A 299 16.83 -5.26 9.10
C SER A 299 18.34 -5.13 8.98
N SER A 300 18.92 -4.04 9.49
CA SER A 300 20.37 -3.77 9.49
C SER A 300 21.17 -4.77 10.35
N PHE A 301 20.50 -5.58 11.17
CA PHE A 301 21.10 -6.61 12.02
C PHE A 301 20.92 -8.03 11.46
N LYS A 302 20.21 -8.21 10.34
CA LYS A 302 20.12 -9.51 9.68
C LYS A 302 21.53 -9.95 9.27
N SER A 303 21.93 -11.13 9.72
CA SER A 303 23.23 -11.72 9.45
C SER A 303 23.08 -13.20 9.17
N TRP A 304 23.97 -13.72 8.32
CA TRP A 304 23.94 -15.10 7.89
C TRP A 304 25.29 -15.77 8.16
N PRO A 305 25.33 -17.10 8.37
CA PRO A 305 26.57 -17.85 8.31
C PRO A 305 27.23 -17.74 6.93
N VAL A 306 28.54 -17.92 6.87
CA VAL A 306 29.27 -18.02 5.60
C VAL A 306 28.98 -19.37 4.95
N ASP A 307 28.47 -19.34 3.72
CA ASP A 307 28.13 -20.52 2.93
C ASP A 307 29.37 -21.08 2.23
N PHE A 308 29.84 -22.27 2.63
CA PHE A 308 30.99 -22.95 2.01
C PHE A 308 30.60 -24.02 0.98
N ASP A 309 29.33 -24.10 0.57
CA ASP A 309 28.92 -25.03 -0.49
C ASP A 309 29.57 -24.63 -1.82
N ASP A 310 30.59 -25.38 -2.22
CA ASP A 310 31.30 -25.21 -3.49
C ASP A 310 30.44 -25.77 -4.63
N LYS A 311 29.83 -24.87 -5.39
CA LYS A 311 29.17 -25.20 -6.66
C LYS A 311 29.98 -24.57 -7.78
N ASN A 312 30.57 -25.42 -8.63
CA ASN A 312 31.19 -25.02 -9.90
C ASN A 312 30.14 -24.34 -10.79
N ILE A 313 30.04 -23.02 -10.73
CA ILE A 313 29.09 -22.22 -11.49
C ILE A 313 29.86 -21.34 -12.46
N ASN A 314 29.49 -21.40 -13.74
CA ASN A 314 30.04 -20.54 -14.78
C ASN A 314 29.22 -19.22 -14.84
N PHE A 315 29.90 -18.09 -14.62
CA PHE A 315 29.28 -16.79 -14.32
C PHE A 315 29.23 -15.80 -15.50
N ASP A 316 29.73 -16.19 -16.68
CA ASP A 316 29.75 -15.33 -17.88
C ASP A 316 28.35 -14.85 -18.34
N ASN A 317 27.27 -15.38 -17.76
CA ASN A 317 25.89 -15.02 -18.09
C ASN A 317 25.22 -13.97 -17.16
N ILE A 318 25.88 -13.50 -16.08
CA ILE A 318 25.30 -12.47 -15.18
C ILE A 318 25.75 -11.07 -15.62
N ASN A 319 25.10 -10.57 -16.68
CA ASN A 319 25.45 -9.34 -17.39
C ASN A 319 25.07 -8.01 -16.69
N ASN A 320 24.70 -7.99 -15.40
CA ASN A 320 24.38 -6.73 -14.72
C ASN A 320 25.07 -6.59 -13.36
N GLU A 321 25.83 -5.51 -13.18
CA GLU A 321 26.79 -5.35 -12.10
C GLU A 321 26.19 -4.81 -10.79
N GLN A 322 25.03 -4.14 -10.84
CA GLN A 322 24.45 -3.47 -9.66
C GLN A 322 23.57 -4.39 -8.77
N HIS A 323 22.92 -5.39 -9.36
CA HIS A 323 21.95 -6.27 -8.66
C HIS A 323 22.33 -7.75 -8.74
N LYS A 324 23.60 -8.08 -8.47
CA LYS A 324 24.07 -9.47 -8.36
C LYS A 324 23.53 -10.13 -7.08
N GLU A 325 22.76 -11.22 -7.25
CA GLU A 325 22.19 -12.03 -6.17
C GLU A 325 22.33 -13.52 -6.47
N GLY A 326 22.45 -14.32 -5.41
CA GLY A 326 22.45 -15.78 -5.40
C GLY A 326 21.26 -16.38 -6.14
N CYS A 327 20.09 -15.75 -5.99
CA CYS A 327 18.82 -16.19 -6.57
C CYS A 327 18.89 -16.29 -8.11
N LEU A 328 19.53 -15.32 -8.77
CA LEU A 328 19.62 -15.25 -10.23
C LEU A 328 20.51 -16.34 -10.83
N ILE A 329 21.33 -17.01 -10.03
CA ILE A 329 22.15 -18.14 -10.50
C ILE A 329 21.29 -19.38 -10.68
N CYS A 330 20.41 -19.66 -9.72
CA CYS A 330 19.52 -20.83 -9.77
C CYS A 330 18.25 -20.56 -10.59
N HIS A 331 17.81 -19.30 -10.69
CA HIS A 331 16.57 -18.90 -11.36
C HIS A 331 16.81 -18.02 -12.61
N ALA A 332 17.99 -18.13 -13.25
CA ALA A 332 18.37 -17.33 -14.42
C ALA A 332 17.38 -17.43 -15.59
N GLU A 333 16.75 -18.59 -15.77
CA GLU A 333 15.84 -18.89 -16.89
C GLU A 333 14.38 -18.49 -16.62
N MET A 334 14.09 -17.85 -15.48
CA MET A 334 12.72 -17.47 -15.14
C MET A 334 12.20 -16.39 -16.09
N GLN A 335 10.98 -16.58 -16.60
CA GLN A 335 10.32 -15.69 -17.56
C GLN A 335 9.00 -15.15 -17.00
N GLY A 336 8.35 -14.25 -17.74
CA GLY A 336 7.02 -13.71 -17.39
C GLY A 336 7.05 -12.38 -16.63
N PHE A 337 8.19 -11.71 -16.55
CA PHE A 337 8.32 -10.40 -15.90
C PHE A 337 7.90 -9.24 -16.83
N SER A 338 7.40 -8.16 -16.24
CA SER A 338 7.22 -6.89 -16.96
C SER A 338 8.55 -6.12 -17.02
N SER A 339 8.69 -5.22 -17.99
CA SER A 339 9.92 -4.43 -18.17
C SER A 339 10.33 -3.63 -16.93
N SER A 340 9.35 -3.12 -16.18
CA SER A 340 9.57 -2.37 -14.93
C SER A 340 9.94 -3.26 -13.72
N HIS A 341 9.75 -4.57 -13.81
CA HIS A 341 9.98 -5.52 -12.72
C HIS A 341 10.93 -6.66 -13.11
N LEU A 342 11.88 -6.39 -14.00
CA LEU A 342 12.87 -7.37 -14.42
C LEU A 342 13.85 -7.68 -13.25
N PRO A 343 14.10 -8.97 -12.94
CA PRO A 343 15.06 -9.34 -11.89
C PRO A 343 16.47 -8.84 -12.17
N GLN A 344 16.85 -8.63 -13.43
CA GLN A 344 18.13 -8.04 -13.80
C GLN A 344 18.28 -6.59 -13.33
N ALA A 345 17.18 -5.87 -13.15
CA ALA A 345 17.16 -4.48 -12.70
C ALA A 345 16.88 -4.35 -11.20
N LEU A 346 16.07 -5.23 -10.62
CA LEU A 346 15.60 -5.09 -9.23
C LEU A 346 16.16 -6.15 -8.26
N GLY A 347 16.71 -7.25 -8.78
CA GLY A 347 16.91 -8.48 -7.99
C GLY A 347 15.59 -9.19 -7.65
N CYS A 348 15.68 -10.37 -7.04
CA CYS A 348 14.52 -11.10 -6.52
C CYS A 348 14.28 -10.79 -5.04
N PHE A 349 15.36 -10.56 -4.29
CA PHE A 349 15.32 -10.29 -2.84
C PHE A 349 14.53 -9.02 -2.49
N SER A 350 14.56 -8.02 -3.38
CA SER A 350 13.80 -6.76 -3.24
C SER A 350 12.30 -6.97 -3.00
N CYS A 351 11.73 -7.99 -3.63
CA CYS A 351 10.34 -8.36 -3.47
C CYS A 351 10.18 -9.47 -2.44
N HIS A 352 11.02 -10.51 -2.52
CA HIS A 352 10.79 -11.77 -1.82
C HIS A 352 11.57 -11.92 -0.51
N ASP A 353 12.43 -10.99 -0.10
CA ASP A 353 13.35 -11.18 1.05
C ASP A 353 14.19 -12.47 0.88
N GLY A 354 14.73 -13.03 1.96
CA GLY A 354 15.58 -14.23 1.94
C GLY A 354 17.06 -13.92 2.14
N ASN A 355 17.94 -14.86 1.80
CA ASN A 355 19.38 -14.64 1.80
C ASN A 355 19.91 -14.52 0.36
N PRO A 356 20.15 -13.30 -0.16
CA PRO A 356 20.62 -13.09 -1.53
C PRO A 356 22.09 -13.48 -1.73
N TYR A 357 22.79 -13.91 -0.68
CA TYR A 357 24.23 -14.20 -0.71
C TYR A 357 24.58 -15.68 -0.59
N SER A 358 23.58 -16.56 -0.46
CA SER A 358 23.78 -18.02 -0.37
C SER A 358 23.30 -18.72 -1.63
N LEU A 359 23.99 -19.81 -1.97
CA LEU A 359 23.61 -20.73 -3.06
C LEU A 359 23.00 -22.03 -2.52
N ASN A 360 23.04 -22.22 -1.21
CA ASN A 360 22.33 -23.28 -0.52
C ASN A 360 20.82 -23.00 -0.53
N LYS A 361 20.03 -23.97 -1.02
CA LYS A 361 18.57 -23.83 -1.16
C LYS A 361 17.87 -23.46 0.15
N LYS A 362 18.31 -24.02 1.29
CA LYS A 362 17.63 -23.82 2.58
C LYS A 362 17.97 -22.44 3.15
N GLU A 363 19.21 -22.02 3.01
CA GLU A 363 19.68 -20.72 3.51
C GLU A 363 19.18 -19.58 2.63
N ALA A 364 19.25 -19.70 1.30
CA ALA A 364 18.76 -18.71 0.34
C ALA A 364 17.28 -18.38 0.54
N HIS A 365 16.44 -19.39 0.79
CA HIS A 365 15.00 -19.20 1.01
C HIS A 365 14.61 -18.95 2.47
N SER A 366 15.57 -18.87 3.39
CA SER A 366 15.28 -18.64 4.82
C SER A 366 14.71 -17.24 5.02
N GLY A 367 13.47 -17.14 5.52
CA GLY A 367 12.80 -15.86 5.73
C GLY A 367 12.22 -15.22 4.46
N MET A 368 12.12 -15.97 3.35
CA MET A 368 11.53 -15.48 2.10
C MET A 368 10.01 -15.29 2.23
N GLU A 369 9.51 -14.17 1.70
CA GLU A 369 8.10 -13.83 1.51
C GLU A 369 7.58 -14.41 0.18
N LEU A 370 6.58 -15.29 0.26
CA LEU A 370 6.05 -15.98 -0.92
C LEU A 370 5.09 -15.10 -1.73
N ILE A 371 4.35 -14.20 -1.05
CA ILE A 371 3.31 -13.37 -1.67
C ILE A 371 3.60 -11.89 -1.31
N PRO A 372 4.62 -11.27 -1.94
CA PRO A 372 4.98 -9.89 -1.66
C PRO A 372 4.03 -8.92 -2.36
N GLY A 373 3.46 -7.97 -1.63
CA GLY A 373 2.50 -6.99 -2.15
C GLY A 373 1.11 -7.07 -1.49
N ASN A 374 0.89 -8.06 -0.63
CA ASN A 374 -0.16 -8.00 0.39
C ASN A 374 -0.03 -6.70 1.18
N PHE A 375 -1.12 -6.07 1.60
CA PHE A 375 -0.99 -4.78 2.29
C PHE A 375 -0.24 -4.89 3.63
N SER A 376 -0.25 -6.05 4.29
CA SER A 376 0.57 -6.35 5.47
C SER A 376 2.09 -6.30 5.21
N ASN A 377 2.54 -6.64 4.00
CA ASN A 377 3.96 -6.73 3.66
C ASN A 377 4.42 -5.76 2.54
N SER A 378 3.50 -5.07 1.87
CA SER A 378 3.73 -4.16 0.75
C SER A 378 4.73 -3.05 1.05
N GLY A 379 4.76 -2.53 2.28
CA GLY A 379 5.78 -1.55 2.71
C GLY A 379 7.21 -2.09 2.71
N ARG A 380 7.40 -3.41 2.65
CA ARG A 380 8.71 -4.07 2.56
C ARG A 380 9.10 -4.45 1.14
N SER A 381 8.17 -4.38 0.19
CA SER A 381 8.35 -4.76 -1.21
C SER A 381 7.93 -3.61 -2.14
N CYS A 382 6.65 -3.55 -2.51
CA CYS A 382 6.08 -2.60 -3.47
C CYS A 382 6.01 -1.14 -2.99
N GLY A 383 6.32 -0.87 -1.73
CA GLY A 383 6.20 0.43 -1.05
C GLY A 383 7.49 0.94 -0.44
N THR A 384 8.63 0.41 -0.89
CA THR A 384 9.98 0.78 -0.44
C THR A 384 10.43 2.10 -1.08
N THR A 385 11.58 2.65 -0.68
CA THR A 385 12.03 3.99 -1.11
C THR A 385 12.07 4.16 -2.63
N GLU A 386 12.50 3.11 -3.33
CA GLU A 386 12.62 3.09 -4.79
C GLU A 386 11.37 2.52 -5.49
N CYS A 387 10.38 2.02 -4.73
CA CYS A 387 9.20 1.32 -5.25
C CYS A 387 7.91 1.92 -4.67
N HIS A 388 7.24 2.82 -5.40
CA HIS A 388 5.92 3.40 -5.09
C HIS A 388 5.60 3.77 -3.63
N PRO A 389 6.48 4.51 -2.90
CA PRO A 389 6.29 4.80 -1.48
C PRO A 389 5.02 5.63 -1.17
N ASP A 390 4.66 6.57 -2.06
CA ASP A 390 3.51 7.45 -1.83
C ASP A 390 2.16 6.75 -2.03
N ILE A 391 2.06 5.87 -3.03
CA ILE A 391 0.86 5.02 -3.23
C ILE A 391 0.69 4.11 -2.02
N ASN A 392 1.79 3.47 -1.59
CA ASN A 392 1.77 2.62 -0.42
C ASN A 392 1.29 3.40 0.82
N ARG A 393 1.77 4.63 1.05
CA ARG A 393 1.36 5.43 2.21
C ARG A 393 -0.13 5.74 2.25
N ARG A 394 -0.74 6.05 1.11
CA ARG A 394 -2.15 6.46 1.04
C ARG A 394 -3.15 5.32 0.84
N ARG A 395 -2.70 4.10 0.54
CA ARG A 395 -3.58 2.94 0.24
C ARG A 395 -4.72 2.72 1.23
N LYS A 396 -4.48 2.96 2.53
CA LYS A 396 -5.46 2.81 3.61
C LYS A 396 -6.62 3.82 3.58
N SER A 397 -6.48 4.91 2.82
CA SER A 397 -7.56 5.87 2.60
C SER A 397 -8.65 5.34 1.65
N SER A 398 -8.31 4.33 0.82
CA SER A 398 -9.27 3.74 -0.12
C SER A 398 -10.40 2.98 0.59
N LEU A 399 -11.64 3.19 0.14
CA LEU A 399 -12.80 2.41 0.59
C LEU A 399 -12.67 0.91 0.27
N MET A 400 -11.85 0.54 -0.72
CA MET A 400 -11.54 -0.86 -1.03
C MET A 400 -10.67 -1.54 0.05
N SER A 401 -9.96 -0.74 0.85
CA SER A 401 -9.16 -1.17 2.00
C SER A 401 -9.94 -1.01 3.31
N ASN A 402 -10.40 0.21 3.63
CA ASN A 402 -10.91 0.50 4.97
C ASN A 402 -12.39 0.16 5.22
N LEU A 403 -13.24 -0.05 4.20
CA LEU A 403 -14.66 -0.42 4.37
C LEU A 403 -15.56 0.61 5.08
N SER A 404 -15.09 1.85 5.28
CA SER A 404 -15.72 2.86 6.16
C SER A 404 -17.25 2.93 6.02
N GLY A 405 -17.77 3.17 4.81
CA GLY A 405 -19.21 3.29 4.57
C GLY A 405 -20.01 2.02 4.77
N MET A 406 -19.46 0.85 4.46
CA MET A 406 -20.15 -0.42 4.68
C MET A 406 -20.28 -0.70 6.18
N ILE A 407 -19.20 -0.49 6.94
CA ILE A 407 -19.20 -0.67 8.40
C ILE A 407 -20.17 0.32 9.05
N SER A 408 -20.14 1.59 8.64
CA SER A 408 -21.03 2.60 9.21
C SER A 408 -22.50 2.31 8.92
N VAL A 409 -22.84 1.87 7.70
CA VAL A 409 -24.21 1.51 7.32
C VAL A 409 -24.68 0.26 8.06
N ASP A 410 -23.83 -0.77 8.19
CA ASP A 410 -24.19 -2.01 8.88
C ASP A 410 -24.46 -1.75 10.37
N ARG A 411 -23.55 -1.06 11.08
CA ARG A 411 -23.78 -0.63 12.47
C ARG A 411 -25.02 0.25 12.60
N TYR A 412 -25.26 1.13 11.63
CA TYR A 412 -26.48 1.95 11.60
C TYR A 412 -27.72 1.05 11.51
N VAL A 413 -27.74 0.06 10.61
CA VAL A 413 -28.83 -0.90 10.42
C VAL A 413 -29.14 -1.68 11.71
N PHE A 414 -28.12 -2.16 12.41
CA PHE A 414 -28.22 -2.87 13.70
C PHE A 414 -28.57 -1.96 14.90
N ASN A 415 -28.77 -0.65 14.67
CA ASN A 415 -28.98 0.37 15.71
C ASN A 415 -27.82 0.50 16.71
N GLU A 416 -26.62 0.08 16.34
CA GLU A 416 -25.38 0.28 17.12
C GLU A 416 -24.75 1.67 16.86
N ASN A 417 -25.28 2.39 15.87
CA ASN A 417 -24.81 3.70 15.46
C ASN A 417 -26.00 4.60 15.05
N HIS A 418 -25.85 5.91 15.23
CA HIS A 418 -26.87 6.91 14.93
C HIS A 418 -26.79 7.49 13.51
N SER A 419 -25.65 7.36 12.83
CA SER A 419 -25.43 7.91 11.48
C SER A 419 -24.86 6.87 10.51
N PRO A 420 -25.35 6.79 9.26
CA PRO A 420 -24.76 5.93 8.25
C PRO A 420 -23.43 6.46 7.66
N ASP A 421 -22.96 7.64 8.08
CA ASP A 421 -21.83 8.35 7.46
C ASP A 421 -20.60 8.49 8.36
N MET A 422 -20.48 7.68 9.41
CA MET A 422 -19.31 7.72 10.28
C MET A 422 -18.06 7.21 9.56
N LEU A 423 -16.94 7.91 9.78
CA LEU A 423 -15.64 7.43 9.31
C LEU A 423 -15.12 6.35 10.26
N THR A 424 -14.79 5.19 9.70
CA THR A 424 -14.28 4.04 10.45
C THR A 424 -13.38 3.19 9.54
N SER A 425 -12.82 2.11 10.08
CA SER A 425 -12.04 1.14 9.32
C SER A 425 -12.22 -0.27 9.85
N ILE A 426 -11.82 -1.27 9.06
CA ILE A 426 -11.76 -2.68 9.49
C ILE A 426 -10.93 -2.91 10.76
N ASP A 427 -9.92 -2.07 10.99
CA ASP A 427 -9.04 -2.19 12.16
C ASP A 427 -9.80 -1.94 13.48
N TYR A 428 -11.01 -1.37 13.41
CA TYR A 428 -11.88 -1.07 14.56
C TYR A 428 -13.08 -2.01 14.70
N LEU A 429 -13.08 -3.16 14.02
CA LEU A 429 -14.12 -4.18 14.21
C LEU A 429 -13.97 -4.87 15.57
N SER A 430 -15.06 -4.88 16.33
CA SER A 430 -15.20 -5.49 17.65
C SER A 430 -16.02 -6.80 17.56
N ASN A 431 -16.70 -7.21 18.62
CA ASN A 431 -17.56 -8.40 18.64
C ASN A 431 -19.04 -8.02 18.86
N SER A 432 -19.45 -6.85 18.38
CA SER A 432 -20.87 -6.49 18.35
C SER A 432 -21.63 -7.32 17.31
N PRO A 433 -22.97 -7.46 17.42
CA PRO A 433 -23.79 -8.10 16.38
C PRO A 433 -23.46 -7.65 14.95
N ALA A 434 -23.35 -6.34 14.71
CA ALA A 434 -23.03 -5.79 13.39
C ALA A 434 -21.59 -6.14 12.95
N ASP A 435 -20.62 -5.95 13.83
CA ASP A 435 -19.22 -6.24 13.49
C ASP A 435 -19.01 -7.74 13.21
N GLU A 436 -19.71 -8.61 13.93
CA GLU A 436 -19.69 -10.05 13.69
C GLU A 436 -20.38 -10.43 12.37
N HIS A 437 -21.49 -9.76 12.03
CA HIS A 437 -22.17 -9.91 10.75
C HIS A 437 -21.22 -9.59 9.58
N LEU A 438 -20.49 -8.48 9.66
CA LEU A 438 -19.48 -8.10 8.67
C LEU A 438 -18.33 -9.12 8.58
N LYS A 439 -17.82 -9.59 9.74
CA LYS A 439 -16.75 -10.60 9.80
C LYS A 439 -17.18 -11.93 9.18
N ASN A 440 -18.44 -12.31 9.26
CA ASN A 440 -18.92 -13.58 8.70
C ASN A 440 -19.18 -13.50 7.20
N LEU A 441 -19.63 -12.34 6.69
CA LEU A 441 -20.19 -12.26 5.33
C LEU A 441 -19.42 -11.33 4.37
N CYS A 442 -18.86 -10.22 4.87
CA CYS A 442 -18.48 -9.11 4.00
C CYS A 442 -16.96 -8.86 3.90
N VAL A 443 -16.19 -9.11 4.96
CA VAL A 443 -14.77 -8.68 5.06
C VAL A 443 -13.82 -9.43 4.10
N VAL A 444 -14.24 -10.57 3.52
CA VAL A 444 -13.36 -11.41 2.66
C VAL A 444 -12.94 -10.76 1.34
N CYS A 445 -13.72 -9.81 0.83
CA CYS A 445 -13.53 -9.22 -0.50
C CYS A 445 -12.56 -8.02 -0.53
N HIS A 446 -11.94 -7.68 0.60
CA HIS A 446 -11.22 -6.42 0.76
C HIS A 446 -9.73 -6.53 0.48
N LEU A 447 -9.13 -5.43 0.02
CA LEU A 447 -7.72 -5.43 -0.38
C LEU A 447 -6.77 -5.65 0.81
N ASP A 448 -7.16 -5.27 2.03
CA ASP A 448 -6.39 -5.56 3.25
C ASP A 448 -6.47 -7.03 3.70
N ASN A 449 -7.36 -7.84 3.11
CA ASN A 449 -7.33 -9.26 3.38
C ASN A 449 -6.14 -9.89 2.64
N ASP A 450 -5.23 -10.49 3.38
CA ASP A 450 -4.01 -11.07 2.83
C ASP A 450 -4.33 -12.28 1.97
N LYS A 451 -3.72 -12.33 0.79
CA LYS A 451 -3.73 -13.53 -0.03
C LYS A 451 -2.75 -14.53 0.57
N THR A 452 -3.24 -15.71 0.93
CA THR A 452 -2.46 -16.79 1.55
C THR A 452 -1.98 -17.85 0.56
N GLU A 453 -2.59 -17.91 -0.62
CA GLU A 453 -2.27 -18.88 -1.67
C GLU A 453 -1.96 -18.20 -2.99
N THR A 454 -0.94 -18.72 -3.69
CA THR A 454 -0.57 -18.26 -5.04
C THR A 454 -1.62 -18.66 -6.07
N GLY A 455 -1.92 -17.78 -7.01
CA GLY A 455 -2.84 -18.05 -8.12
C GLY A 455 -3.59 -16.81 -8.58
N PRO A 456 -4.23 -16.87 -9.76
CA PRO A 456 -4.98 -15.75 -10.30
C PRO A 456 -6.15 -15.37 -9.39
N ILE A 457 -6.50 -14.09 -9.39
CA ILE A 457 -7.71 -13.60 -8.73
C ILE A 457 -8.94 -14.15 -9.47
N ASN A 458 -9.84 -14.73 -8.69
CA ASN A 458 -11.11 -15.28 -9.17
C ASN A 458 -12.14 -15.21 -8.03
N GLU A 459 -13.33 -15.73 -8.26
CA GLU A 459 -14.41 -15.74 -7.27
C GLU A 459 -14.07 -16.48 -5.96
N LYS A 460 -13.07 -17.37 -5.95
CA LYS A 460 -12.58 -18.09 -4.76
C LYS A 460 -11.27 -17.54 -4.20
N SER A 461 -10.59 -16.64 -4.92
CA SER A 461 -9.30 -16.07 -4.52
C SER A 461 -9.37 -14.55 -4.59
N ARG A 462 -9.52 -13.92 -3.42
CA ARG A 462 -9.80 -12.49 -3.23
C ARG A 462 -8.76 -11.85 -2.30
N GLY A 463 -8.79 -10.52 -2.22
CA GLY A 463 -7.81 -9.75 -1.46
C GLY A 463 -6.42 -9.76 -2.11
N GLY A 464 -5.39 -9.48 -1.32
CA GLY A 464 -3.99 -9.52 -1.77
C GLY A 464 -3.33 -8.16 -1.96
N GLY A 465 -3.91 -7.08 -1.42
CA GLY A 465 -3.37 -5.73 -1.51
C GLY A 465 -3.09 -5.28 -2.95
N CYS A 466 -1.85 -4.91 -3.23
CA CYS A 466 -1.40 -4.52 -4.57
C CYS A 466 -1.59 -5.65 -5.60
N LEU A 467 -1.40 -6.91 -5.18
CA LEU A 467 -1.44 -8.07 -6.07
C LEU A 467 -2.85 -8.38 -6.57
N ALA A 468 -3.89 -7.93 -5.86
CA ALA A 468 -5.28 -8.14 -6.25
C ALA A 468 -5.58 -7.58 -7.66
N CYS A 469 -4.87 -6.54 -8.08
CA CYS A 469 -5.04 -5.91 -9.38
C CYS A 469 -3.80 -6.03 -10.27
N HIS A 470 -2.60 -6.06 -9.70
CA HIS A 470 -1.37 -5.97 -10.48
C HIS A 470 -0.73 -7.32 -10.84
N LEU A 471 -1.13 -8.42 -10.18
CA LEU A 471 -0.57 -9.74 -10.44
C LEU A 471 -1.31 -10.45 -11.58
N ASN A 472 -0.65 -10.60 -12.72
CA ASN A 472 -1.22 -11.19 -13.91
C ASN A 472 -0.59 -12.55 -14.20
N TYR A 473 -1.44 -13.58 -14.23
CA TYR A 473 -1.06 -14.90 -14.70
C TYR A 473 -1.36 -15.00 -16.19
N ASP A 474 -0.31 -15.11 -17.00
CA ASP A 474 -0.44 -15.51 -18.39
C ASP A 474 -0.75 -17.01 -18.51
N GLU A 475 -1.00 -17.48 -19.73
CA GLU A 475 -1.35 -18.89 -19.98
C GLU A 475 -0.26 -19.86 -19.50
N LEU A 476 1.01 -19.50 -19.67
CA LEU A 476 2.15 -20.34 -19.29
C LEU A 476 2.29 -20.46 -17.76
N SER A 477 2.30 -19.34 -17.06
CA SER A 477 2.40 -19.31 -15.59
C SER A 477 1.17 -19.93 -14.92
N ALA A 478 -0.04 -19.70 -15.44
CA ALA A 478 -1.26 -20.32 -14.95
C ALA A 478 -1.23 -21.85 -15.12
N THR A 479 -0.83 -22.33 -16.30
CA THR A 479 -0.75 -23.77 -16.60
C THR A 479 0.32 -24.45 -15.76
N ALA A 480 1.49 -23.83 -15.61
CA ALA A 480 2.57 -24.37 -14.80
C ALA A 480 2.19 -24.44 -13.30
N LEU A 481 1.50 -23.43 -12.79
CA LEU A 481 0.96 -23.45 -11.42
C LEU A 481 -0.11 -24.55 -11.25
N TYR A 482 -1.01 -24.69 -12.22
CA TYR A 482 -2.03 -25.73 -12.19
C TYR A 482 -1.41 -27.13 -12.18
N ALA A 483 -0.40 -27.38 -13.03
CA ALA A 483 0.33 -28.64 -13.07
C ALA A 483 1.01 -28.96 -11.73
N HIS A 484 1.63 -27.96 -11.10
CA HIS A 484 2.20 -28.10 -9.75
C HIS A 484 1.14 -28.38 -8.67
N ASN A 485 -0.03 -27.74 -8.76
CA ASN A 485 -1.11 -27.98 -7.80
C ASN A 485 -1.70 -29.38 -7.92
N PHE A 486 -1.76 -29.93 -9.14
CA PHE A 486 -2.19 -31.31 -9.39
C PHE A 486 -1.11 -32.33 -9.00
N ASN A 487 0.16 -32.05 -9.29
CA ASN A 487 1.29 -32.89 -8.97
C ASN A 487 2.40 -32.05 -8.31
N LYS A 488 2.55 -32.18 -6.99
CA LYS A 488 3.54 -31.42 -6.20
C LYS A 488 5.01 -31.70 -6.59
N SER A 489 5.29 -32.74 -7.38
CA SER A 489 6.63 -32.99 -7.94
C SER A 489 6.94 -32.19 -9.20
N ASP A 490 5.93 -31.60 -9.84
CA ASP A 490 6.13 -30.75 -11.01
C ASP A 490 6.79 -29.43 -10.59
N SER A 491 7.90 -29.10 -11.25
CA SER A 491 8.71 -27.91 -10.99
C SER A 491 8.67 -26.89 -12.13
N THR A 492 7.82 -27.09 -13.13
CA THR A 492 7.65 -26.18 -14.28
C THR A 492 7.28 -24.76 -13.86
N TYR A 493 6.53 -24.60 -12.76
CA TYR A 493 6.17 -23.29 -12.21
C TYR A 493 7.41 -22.45 -11.80
N LEU A 494 8.55 -23.07 -11.53
CA LEU A 494 9.80 -22.35 -11.21
C LEU A 494 10.41 -21.62 -12.43
N LYS A 495 9.92 -21.89 -13.64
CA LYS A 495 10.35 -21.22 -14.87
C LYS A 495 9.47 -20.04 -15.26
N TYR A 496 8.26 -19.94 -14.72
CA TYR A 496 7.26 -18.97 -15.15
C TYR A 496 6.75 -18.16 -13.96
N HIS A 497 7.19 -16.90 -13.89
CA HIS A 497 6.73 -15.94 -12.91
C HIS A 497 5.48 -15.20 -13.43
N PRO A 498 4.42 -15.01 -12.61
CA PRO A 498 3.31 -14.14 -12.99
C PRO A 498 3.77 -12.67 -13.07
N SER A 499 3.34 -11.93 -14.10
CA SER A 499 3.81 -10.56 -14.29
C SER A 499 3.17 -9.59 -13.29
N ILE A 500 3.97 -8.72 -12.67
CA ILE A 500 3.46 -7.54 -11.95
C ILE A 500 3.36 -6.41 -12.95
N SER A 501 2.15 -5.94 -13.24
CA SER A 501 1.95 -4.95 -14.30
C SER A 501 0.73 -4.07 -14.08
N ILE A 502 0.67 -2.97 -14.83
CA ILE A 502 -0.50 -2.10 -14.90
C ILE A 502 -1.55 -2.59 -15.92
N GLN A 503 -1.37 -3.76 -16.56
CA GLN A 503 -2.32 -4.35 -17.50
C GLN A 503 -3.45 -5.07 -16.76
N VAL A 504 -4.30 -4.31 -16.08
CA VAL A 504 -5.37 -4.86 -15.23
C VAL A 504 -6.59 -5.19 -16.08
N SER A 505 -6.98 -6.48 -16.13
CA SER A 505 -8.20 -6.94 -16.82
C SER A 505 -9.46 -6.87 -15.95
N ASN A 506 -10.65 -6.92 -16.55
CA ASN A 506 -11.92 -6.98 -15.82
C ASN A 506 -12.03 -8.21 -14.89
N GLN A 507 -11.25 -9.28 -15.14
CA GLN A 507 -11.27 -10.47 -14.29
C GLN A 507 -10.85 -10.15 -12.84
N HIS A 508 -9.91 -9.22 -12.65
CA HIS A 508 -9.50 -8.76 -11.33
C HIS A 508 -10.67 -8.12 -10.57
N CYS A 509 -11.43 -7.28 -11.26
CA CYS A 509 -12.65 -6.67 -10.71
C CYS A 509 -13.73 -7.73 -10.47
N PHE A 510 -13.91 -8.68 -11.40
CA PHE A 510 -14.89 -9.76 -11.31
C PHE A 510 -14.68 -10.65 -10.08
N GLY A 511 -13.43 -10.99 -9.72
CA GLY A 511 -13.14 -11.83 -8.55
C GLY A 511 -13.75 -11.29 -7.25
N CYS A 512 -13.81 -9.97 -7.09
CA CYS A 512 -14.37 -9.31 -5.90
C CYS A 512 -15.81 -8.79 -6.11
N HIS A 513 -16.13 -8.26 -7.29
CA HIS A 513 -17.42 -7.61 -7.60
C HIS A 513 -18.45 -8.52 -8.33
N SER A 514 -18.27 -9.83 -8.28
CA SER A 514 -19.25 -10.84 -8.73
C SER A 514 -20.30 -11.21 -7.67
N ARG A 515 -20.10 -10.79 -6.41
CA ARG A 515 -21.04 -11.02 -5.29
C ARG A 515 -21.62 -9.73 -4.74
N SER A 516 -20.81 -8.93 -4.05
CA SER A 516 -21.28 -7.68 -3.43
C SER A 516 -21.52 -6.61 -4.50
N GLY A 517 -22.70 -5.99 -4.48
CA GLY A 517 -23.14 -4.98 -5.46
C GLY A 517 -23.34 -5.48 -6.90
N ARG A 518 -22.88 -6.71 -7.22
CA ARG A 518 -22.97 -7.33 -8.57
C ARG A 518 -22.46 -6.41 -9.68
N ILE A 519 -21.48 -5.56 -9.39
CA ILE A 519 -21.03 -4.49 -10.30
C ILE A 519 -20.49 -5.09 -11.60
N SER A 520 -19.57 -6.05 -11.50
CA SER A 520 -18.97 -6.67 -12.70
C SER A 520 -20.00 -7.46 -13.50
N THR A 521 -20.92 -8.16 -12.83
CA THR A 521 -21.97 -8.94 -13.51
C THR A 521 -22.99 -8.02 -14.18
N ASN A 522 -23.38 -6.90 -13.55
CA ASN A 522 -24.28 -5.92 -14.15
C ASN A 522 -23.64 -5.26 -15.38
N TYR A 523 -22.35 -4.91 -15.30
CA TYR A 523 -21.59 -4.33 -16.41
C TYR A 523 -21.58 -5.26 -17.64
N GLU A 524 -21.42 -6.57 -17.40
CA GLU A 524 -21.51 -7.63 -18.40
C GLU A 524 -22.96 -8.01 -18.80
N GLY A 525 -23.97 -7.47 -18.12
CA GLY A 525 -25.39 -7.71 -18.43
C GLY A 525 -26.01 -8.94 -17.77
N TRP A 526 -25.42 -9.48 -16.72
CA TRP A 526 -25.86 -10.67 -15.99
C TRP A 526 -26.49 -10.31 -14.65
N HIS A 527 -27.74 -10.76 -14.44
CA HIS A 527 -28.47 -10.60 -13.18
C HIS A 527 -28.62 -11.94 -12.47
N GLU A 528 -28.37 -11.96 -11.16
CA GLU A 528 -28.53 -13.15 -10.32
C GLU A 528 -30.01 -13.57 -10.20
N THR A 529 -30.28 -14.85 -10.04
CA THR A 529 -31.63 -15.40 -9.90
C THR A 529 -31.74 -16.31 -8.68
N ASN A 530 -32.96 -16.60 -8.26
CA ASN A 530 -33.23 -17.59 -7.21
C ASN A 530 -33.30 -19.03 -7.75
N ILE A 531 -32.98 -19.25 -9.02
CA ILE A 531 -32.96 -20.58 -9.64
C ILE A 531 -31.76 -21.35 -9.08
N LYS A 532 -32.00 -22.60 -8.66
CA LYS A 532 -30.94 -23.48 -8.20
C LYS A 532 -30.10 -23.98 -9.38
N ALA A 533 -28.83 -24.29 -9.14
CA ALA A 533 -27.92 -24.74 -10.19
C ALA A 533 -28.44 -25.97 -10.95
N GLU A 534 -29.08 -26.90 -10.24
CA GLU A 534 -29.66 -28.14 -10.80
C GLU A 534 -30.90 -27.87 -11.65
N GLU A 535 -31.56 -26.74 -11.44
CA GLU A 535 -32.78 -26.29 -12.12
C GLU A 535 -32.48 -25.30 -13.26
N MET A 536 -31.20 -25.00 -13.52
CA MET A 536 -30.80 -24.01 -14.52
C MET A 536 -31.29 -24.41 -15.92
N PRO A 537 -32.07 -23.55 -16.61
CA PRO A 537 -32.52 -23.84 -17.96
C PRO A 537 -31.33 -23.99 -18.92
N SER A 538 -31.43 -24.94 -19.85
CA SER A 538 -30.47 -25.08 -20.93
C SER A 538 -30.58 -23.91 -21.91
N GLY A 539 -29.53 -23.10 -22.05
CA GLY A 539 -29.50 -22.01 -23.02
C GLY A 539 -28.39 -21.00 -22.76
N LYS A 540 -28.05 -20.21 -23.79
CA LYS A 540 -27.00 -19.18 -23.73
C LYS A 540 -27.37 -17.97 -22.87
N ASN A 541 -28.63 -17.86 -22.44
CA ASN A 541 -29.11 -16.75 -21.62
C ASN A 541 -28.91 -16.98 -20.12
N TYR A 542 -28.33 -18.12 -19.73
CA TYR A 542 -28.02 -18.44 -18.35
C TYR A 542 -26.54 -18.80 -18.19
N ARG A 543 -25.95 -18.46 -17.05
CA ARG A 543 -24.58 -18.86 -16.67
C ARG A 543 -24.53 -19.19 -15.17
N LEU A 544 -23.60 -20.06 -14.81
CA LEU A 544 -23.23 -20.29 -13.42
C LEU A 544 -22.07 -19.38 -13.01
N VAL A 545 -22.14 -18.86 -11.80
CA VAL A 545 -21.04 -18.17 -11.10
C VAL A 545 -20.79 -18.91 -9.79
N GLU A 546 -19.52 -19.08 -9.41
CA GLU A 546 -19.12 -19.85 -8.21
C GLU A 546 -19.59 -21.32 -8.20
N GLY A 547 -20.05 -21.85 -9.34
CA GLY A 547 -20.53 -23.23 -9.48
C GLY A 547 -21.93 -23.50 -8.92
N SER A 548 -22.59 -22.52 -8.29
CA SER A 548 -23.90 -22.70 -7.65
C SER A 548 -24.92 -21.61 -7.95
N ARG A 549 -24.49 -20.38 -8.26
CA ARG A 549 -25.39 -19.24 -8.45
C ARG A 549 -25.76 -19.09 -9.92
N VAL A 550 -27.05 -19.12 -10.22
CA VAL A 550 -27.58 -18.99 -11.59
C VAL A 550 -27.83 -17.52 -11.91
N PHE A 551 -27.23 -17.05 -13.00
CA PHE A 551 -27.43 -15.72 -13.55
C PHE A 551 -28.17 -15.80 -14.88
N ARG A 552 -29.04 -14.82 -15.13
CA ARG A 552 -29.77 -14.63 -16.38
C ARG A 552 -29.31 -13.35 -17.08
N PHE A 553 -29.12 -13.41 -18.39
CA PHE A 553 -28.78 -12.25 -19.20
C PHE A 553 -29.95 -11.25 -19.25
N GLN A 554 -29.64 -9.96 -19.14
CA GLN A 554 -30.58 -8.84 -19.23
C GLN A 554 -30.18 -7.93 -20.40
N GLN A 555 -29.22 -7.04 -20.13
CA GLN A 555 -28.64 -6.12 -21.08
C GLN A 555 -27.30 -5.64 -20.50
N ALA A 556 -26.22 -5.79 -21.26
CA ALA A 556 -24.91 -5.28 -20.87
C ALA A 556 -24.79 -3.76 -21.02
N ASP A 557 -23.88 -3.16 -20.27
CA ASP A 557 -23.54 -1.74 -20.41
C ASP A 557 -23.04 -1.44 -21.84
N VAL A 558 -23.42 -0.28 -22.37
CA VAL A 558 -22.99 0.16 -23.70
C VAL A 558 -21.47 0.28 -23.81
N HIS A 559 -20.78 0.67 -22.74
CA HIS A 559 -19.32 0.75 -22.72
C HIS A 559 -18.69 -0.65 -22.71
N HIS A 560 -19.27 -1.60 -21.97
CA HIS A 560 -18.85 -3.00 -21.99
C HIS A 560 -18.95 -3.58 -23.40
N ASN A 561 -20.08 -3.37 -24.09
CA ASN A 561 -20.30 -3.83 -25.46
C ASN A 561 -19.29 -3.23 -26.47
N LEU A 562 -18.72 -2.06 -26.16
CA LEU A 562 -17.68 -1.43 -26.99
C LEU A 562 -16.27 -1.95 -26.70
N GLY A 563 -16.10 -2.79 -25.67
CA GLY A 563 -14.82 -3.33 -25.22
C GLY A 563 -14.07 -2.41 -24.27
N ILE A 564 -14.76 -1.54 -23.55
CA ILE A 564 -14.19 -0.66 -22.52
C ILE A 564 -14.16 -1.43 -21.19
N SER A 565 -12.99 -1.49 -20.55
CA SER A 565 -12.75 -2.18 -19.27
C SER A 565 -13.02 -1.26 -18.08
N CYS A 566 -13.20 -1.84 -16.88
CA CYS A 566 -13.48 -1.09 -15.65
C CYS A 566 -12.41 -0.01 -15.39
N ILE A 567 -11.14 -0.35 -15.58
CA ILE A 567 -10.03 0.59 -15.36
C ILE A 567 -10.03 1.77 -16.33
N ASP A 568 -10.71 1.69 -17.47
CA ASP A 568 -10.73 2.78 -18.44
C ASP A 568 -11.56 3.97 -17.93
N CYS A 569 -12.50 3.70 -17.01
CA CYS A 569 -13.38 4.68 -16.38
C CYS A 569 -12.99 5.01 -14.93
N HIS A 570 -11.94 4.38 -14.39
CA HIS A 570 -11.45 4.59 -13.03
C HIS A 570 -9.98 5.02 -13.01
N ASN A 571 -9.59 5.88 -12.07
CA ASN A 571 -8.20 6.32 -11.88
C ASN A 571 -7.57 5.74 -10.60
N SER A 572 -6.27 5.94 -10.43
CA SER A 572 -5.52 5.42 -9.27
C SER A 572 -6.01 6.01 -7.95
N TYR A 573 -6.42 7.29 -7.90
CA TYR A 573 -6.92 7.95 -6.69
C TYR A 573 -8.27 7.39 -6.20
N GLU A 574 -9.10 6.89 -7.12
CA GLU A 574 -10.37 6.24 -6.78
C GLU A 574 -10.19 4.81 -6.24
N LEU A 575 -9.15 4.10 -6.69
CA LEU A 575 -8.94 2.68 -6.37
C LEU A 575 -7.91 2.49 -5.25
N MET A 576 -6.78 3.18 -5.34
CA MET A 576 -5.62 3.09 -4.45
C MET A 576 -5.64 4.17 -3.36
N GLY A 577 -6.69 4.98 -3.30
CA GLY A 577 -6.82 6.06 -2.33
C GLY A 577 -6.14 7.35 -2.77
N ASP A 578 -6.65 8.45 -2.23
CA ASP A 578 -6.25 9.82 -2.52
C ASP A 578 -5.61 10.53 -1.31
N GLY A 579 -5.52 9.84 -0.16
CA GLY A 579 -5.03 10.36 1.09
C GLY A 579 -6.14 10.79 2.06
N ASP A 580 -7.38 10.93 1.59
CA ASP A 580 -8.54 11.35 2.37
C ASP A 580 -9.44 10.16 2.69
N ILE A 581 -9.95 10.07 3.92
CA ILE A 581 -10.89 9.02 4.30
C ILE A 581 -12.30 9.47 3.92
N HIS A 582 -12.98 8.66 3.13
CA HIS A 582 -14.33 8.92 2.67
C HIS A 582 -15.35 8.07 3.43
N ALA A 583 -16.56 8.59 3.63
CA ALA A 583 -17.67 7.79 4.15
C ALA A 583 -18.16 6.83 3.06
N HIS A 584 -18.49 7.33 1.86
CA HIS A 584 -19.11 6.52 0.80
C HIS A 584 -18.43 6.68 -0.57
N GLN A 585 -18.66 5.70 -1.46
CA GLN A 585 -18.00 5.61 -2.77
C GLN A 585 -18.21 6.87 -3.64
N GLU A 586 -19.37 7.52 -3.55
CA GLU A 586 -19.69 8.75 -4.26
C GLU A 586 -18.88 9.97 -3.79
N ASN A 587 -18.34 9.93 -2.56
CA ASN A 587 -17.45 10.94 -2.02
C ASN A 587 -16.03 10.79 -2.61
N GLN A 588 -15.52 9.55 -2.70
CA GLN A 588 -14.20 9.26 -3.26
C GLN A 588 -14.17 9.38 -4.79
N ARG A 589 -15.24 8.97 -5.47
CA ARG A 589 -15.35 9.03 -6.93
C ARG A 589 -15.22 10.46 -7.46
N THR A 590 -14.45 10.60 -8.52
CA THR A 590 -14.14 11.86 -9.21
C THR A 590 -14.69 11.92 -10.63
N ILE A 591 -14.70 10.79 -11.36
CA ILE A 591 -15.05 10.75 -12.78
C ILE A 591 -16.56 10.75 -13.00
N ASN A 592 -17.08 11.71 -13.76
CA ASN A 592 -18.49 11.85 -14.16
C ASN A 592 -18.73 11.64 -15.65
N CYS A 593 -19.96 11.28 -16.00
CA CYS A 593 -20.38 11.17 -17.40
C CYS A 593 -20.07 12.46 -18.17
N SER A 594 -20.30 13.62 -17.53
CA SER A 594 -20.04 14.95 -18.09
C SER A 594 -18.57 15.26 -18.30
N ASP A 595 -17.63 14.57 -17.65
CA ASP A 595 -16.20 14.80 -17.86
C ASP A 595 -15.74 14.27 -19.23
N CYS A 596 -16.38 13.20 -19.73
CA CYS A 596 -16.12 12.64 -21.05
C CYS A 596 -17.17 13.04 -22.10
N HIS A 597 -18.43 13.17 -21.69
CA HIS A 597 -19.57 13.55 -22.52
C HIS A 597 -20.02 14.97 -22.16
N PHE A 598 -19.20 15.95 -22.52
CA PHE A 598 -19.47 17.37 -22.27
C PHE A 598 -20.13 18.06 -23.46
N SER A 599 -20.77 19.19 -23.17
CA SER A 599 -21.24 20.17 -24.13
C SER A 599 -20.57 21.51 -23.84
N GLY A 600 -20.06 22.20 -24.86
CA GLY A 600 -19.30 23.43 -24.67
C GLY A 600 -17.81 23.15 -24.46
N LYS A 601 -17.14 24.01 -23.67
CA LYS A 601 -15.69 23.91 -23.43
C LYS A 601 -15.40 22.80 -22.44
N ALA A 602 -14.48 21.90 -22.81
CA ALA A 602 -14.00 20.83 -21.93
C ALA A 602 -13.18 21.37 -20.76
N ASN A 603 -13.22 20.68 -19.62
CA ASN A 603 -12.20 20.88 -18.59
C ASN A 603 -10.94 20.10 -18.97
N THR A 604 -9.78 20.75 -18.96
CA THR A 604 -8.55 20.20 -19.54
C THR A 604 -7.33 20.50 -18.70
N VAL A 605 -6.29 19.68 -18.87
CA VAL A 605 -4.96 19.87 -18.31
C VAL A 605 -3.90 19.55 -19.36
N GLU A 606 -2.88 20.40 -19.43
CA GLU A 606 -1.75 20.22 -20.34
C GLU A 606 -0.76 19.17 -19.80
N ALA A 607 -0.02 18.52 -20.70
CA ALA A 607 0.87 17.41 -20.34
C ALA A 607 2.00 17.80 -19.35
N ASP A 608 2.46 19.04 -19.37
CA ASP A 608 3.48 19.60 -18.48
C ASP A 608 2.94 19.94 -17.08
N MET A 609 1.62 20.04 -16.94
CA MET A 609 0.91 20.31 -15.69
C MET A 609 0.39 19.04 -15.01
N LEU A 610 0.67 17.85 -15.57
CA LEU A 610 0.32 16.58 -14.92
C LEU A 610 1.10 16.41 -13.62
N ASP A 611 0.43 15.88 -12.61
CA ASP A 611 1.13 15.38 -11.42
C ASP A 611 2.06 14.21 -11.80
N GLU A 612 3.06 13.97 -10.95
CA GLU A 612 4.11 12.98 -11.22
C GLU A 612 3.56 11.56 -11.46
N GLU A 613 2.52 11.17 -10.73
CA GLU A 613 1.92 9.84 -10.86
C GLU A 613 1.16 9.72 -12.18
N SER A 614 0.29 10.68 -12.48
CA SER A 614 -0.45 10.71 -13.75
C SER A 614 0.48 10.77 -14.95
N ALA A 615 1.55 11.57 -14.88
CA ALA A 615 2.57 11.64 -15.92
C ALA A 615 3.27 10.29 -16.14
N LYS A 616 3.70 9.62 -15.06
CA LYS A 616 4.33 8.29 -15.12
C LYS A 616 3.37 7.24 -15.69
N ILE A 617 2.13 7.18 -15.22
CA ILE A 617 1.15 6.19 -15.70
C ILE A 617 0.81 6.45 -17.17
N ALA A 618 0.60 7.72 -17.56
CA ALA A 618 0.35 8.10 -18.94
C ALA A 618 1.54 7.71 -19.84
N PHE A 619 2.78 7.93 -19.38
CA PHE A 619 3.98 7.55 -20.11
C PHE A 619 4.11 6.03 -20.27
N MET A 620 3.95 5.27 -19.18
CA MET A 620 4.05 3.81 -19.21
C MET A 620 3.00 3.17 -20.13
N ARG A 621 1.79 3.76 -20.20
CA ARG A 621 0.73 3.23 -21.07
C ARG A 621 0.85 3.70 -22.51
N PHE A 622 1.04 4.99 -22.74
CA PHE A 622 0.88 5.62 -24.06
C PHE A 622 2.18 6.14 -24.68
N GLY A 623 3.30 6.08 -23.96
CA GLY A 623 4.59 6.62 -24.41
C GLY A 623 4.69 8.13 -24.20
N SER A 624 5.49 8.81 -25.02
CA SER A 624 5.64 10.27 -24.93
C SER A 624 4.29 10.99 -25.11
N ASN A 625 4.04 11.96 -24.23
CA ASN A 625 2.81 12.73 -24.17
C ASN A 625 3.05 14.24 -24.35
N THR A 626 4.23 14.62 -24.87
CA THR A 626 4.60 16.02 -25.06
C THR A 626 3.54 16.75 -25.91
N ALA A 627 3.12 17.94 -25.45
CA ALA A 627 2.10 18.78 -26.09
C ALA A 627 0.67 18.19 -26.17
N LYS A 628 0.38 17.09 -25.47
CA LYS A 628 -1.00 16.59 -25.34
C LYS A 628 -1.80 17.45 -24.37
N ILE A 629 -3.09 17.59 -24.66
CA ILE A 629 -4.09 18.18 -23.79
C ILE A 629 -5.04 17.06 -23.35
N PHE A 630 -5.09 16.78 -22.06
CA PHE A 630 -5.96 15.76 -21.48
C PHE A 630 -7.26 16.40 -21.01
N LEU A 631 -8.35 15.62 -21.01
CA LEU A 631 -9.53 15.98 -20.24
C LEU A 631 -9.22 15.86 -18.74
N ALA A 632 -9.90 16.64 -17.91
CA ALA A 632 -9.75 16.61 -16.47
C ALA A 632 -11.10 16.55 -15.76
N THR A 633 -11.18 15.82 -14.64
CA THR A 633 -12.43 15.71 -13.87
C THR A 633 -12.86 17.06 -13.32
N ALA A 634 -14.14 17.40 -13.41
CA ALA A 634 -14.62 18.69 -12.90
C ALA A 634 -14.51 18.80 -11.36
N LYS A 635 -14.66 17.66 -10.65
CA LYS A 635 -14.72 17.64 -9.18
C LYS A 635 -13.38 17.96 -8.51
N ARG A 636 -12.26 17.46 -9.06
CA ARG A 636 -10.92 17.56 -8.44
C ARG A 636 -9.79 17.90 -9.41
N ASN A 637 -10.12 18.20 -10.66
CA ASN A 637 -9.15 18.50 -11.70
C ASN A 637 -8.11 17.39 -11.93
N ILE A 638 -8.51 16.12 -11.75
CA ILE A 638 -7.63 14.96 -11.98
C ILE A 638 -7.62 14.65 -13.48
N PRO A 639 -6.44 14.49 -14.11
CA PRO A 639 -6.32 14.14 -15.52
C PRO A 639 -6.94 12.78 -15.84
N LEU A 640 -7.71 12.74 -16.93
CA LEU A 640 -8.11 11.51 -17.61
C LEU A 640 -7.00 11.12 -18.59
N ILE A 641 -5.97 10.45 -18.07
CA ILE A 641 -4.72 10.12 -18.80
C ILE A 641 -4.91 9.35 -20.12
N ASN A 642 -6.09 8.78 -20.34
CA ASN A 642 -6.45 8.03 -21.53
C ASN A 642 -7.36 8.82 -22.47
N THR A 643 -7.22 10.15 -22.46
CA THR A 643 -7.95 11.07 -23.34
C THR A 643 -6.99 12.03 -24.02
N GLU A 644 -7.41 12.61 -25.15
CA GLU A 644 -6.64 13.64 -25.84
C GLU A 644 -7.58 14.59 -26.58
N LEU A 645 -7.42 15.90 -26.38
CA LEU A 645 -8.17 16.93 -27.10
C LEU A 645 -7.34 17.44 -28.27
N LYS A 646 -7.82 17.21 -29.51
CA LYS A 646 -7.20 17.70 -30.75
C LYS A 646 -8.24 18.44 -31.58
N ASN A 647 -7.95 19.68 -31.99
CA ASN A 647 -8.82 20.46 -32.89
C ASN A 647 -10.30 20.44 -32.43
N ASP A 648 -10.55 20.75 -31.15
CA ASP A 648 -11.87 20.71 -30.49
C ASP A 648 -12.57 19.34 -30.47
N THR A 649 -11.88 18.26 -30.85
CA THR A 649 -12.38 16.88 -30.80
C THR A 649 -11.69 16.12 -29.69
N ALA A 650 -12.47 15.57 -28.76
CA ALA A 650 -11.94 14.75 -27.68
C ALA A 650 -11.92 13.27 -28.07
N TYR A 651 -10.75 12.66 -27.89
CA TYR A 651 -10.50 11.25 -28.13
C TYR A 651 -10.36 10.54 -26.78
N PHE A 652 -10.73 9.27 -26.77
CA PHE A 652 -10.58 8.36 -25.65
C PHE A 652 -9.89 7.09 -26.11
N TYR A 653 -8.99 6.57 -25.30
CA TYR A 653 -8.21 5.39 -25.59
C TYR A 653 -8.43 4.36 -24.47
N THR A 654 -8.62 3.08 -24.80
CA THR A 654 -8.60 2.05 -23.75
C THR A 654 -7.17 1.88 -23.21
N LYS A 655 -7.02 1.70 -21.90
CA LYS A 655 -5.75 1.73 -21.18
C LYS A 655 -4.87 0.51 -21.42
N ASN A 656 -5.48 -0.63 -21.77
CA ASN A 656 -4.75 -1.87 -22.07
C ASN A 656 -4.50 -2.03 -23.58
N ASN A 657 -5.57 -1.92 -24.38
CA ASN A 657 -5.51 -2.25 -25.81
C ASN A 657 -5.36 -1.02 -26.72
N LYS A 658 -5.39 0.20 -26.16
CA LYS A 658 -5.22 1.47 -26.89
C LYS A 658 -6.25 1.67 -28.01
N LYS A 659 -7.44 1.06 -27.88
CA LYS A 659 -8.52 1.22 -28.84
C LYS A 659 -9.03 2.65 -28.77
N GLU A 660 -9.01 3.34 -29.90
CA GLU A 660 -9.43 4.74 -30.02
C GLU A 660 -10.95 4.87 -30.18
N PHE A 661 -11.51 5.88 -29.52
CA PHE A 661 -12.90 6.31 -29.64
C PHE A 661 -12.96 7.83 -29.76
N VAL A 662 -13.90 8.32 -30.56
CA VAL A 662 -14.28 9.73 -30.56
C VAL A 662 -15.37 9.93 -29.52
N LEU A 663 -15.13 10.80 -28.54
CA LEU A 663 -16.10 11.12 -27.50
C LEU A 663 -17.24 11.94 -28.10
N LYS A 664 -18.47 11.47 -27.86
CA LYS A 664 -19.68 12.13 -28.37
C LYS A 664 -20.21 13.10 -27.34
N LYS A 665 -20.53 14.31 -27.80
CA LYS A 665 -21.31 15.27 -27.01
C LYS A 665 -22.70 14.70 -26.69
N PRO A 666 -23.31 15.10 -25.55
CA PRO A 666 -24.70 14.78 -25.27
C PRO A 666 -25.64 15.23 -26.39
N GLY A 667 -26.75 14.52 -26.57
CA GLY A 667 -27.79 14.93 -27.53
C GLY A 667 -28.44 16.26 -27.12
N GLU A 668 -29.06 16.95 -28.07
CA GLU A 668 -29.75 18.23 -27.80
C GLU A 668 -30.81 18.08 -26.70
N THR A 669 -31.56 16.97 -26.69
CA THR A 669 -32.56 16.66 -25.65
C THR A 669 -31.98 16.63 -24.23
N CYS A 670 -30.69 16.35 -24.07
CA CYS A 670 -30.01 16.32 -22.77
C CYS A 670 -29.62 17.72 -22.27
N THR A 671 -29.53 18.70 -23.18
CA THR A 671 -28.98 20.04 -22.92
C THR A 671 -29.97 21.17 -23.19
N LYS A 672 -31.18 20.83 -23.67
CA LYS A 672 -32.22 21.78 -24.07
C LYS A 672 -33.20 22.04 -22.94
N GLY A 673 -33.39 23.32 -22.61
CA GLY A 673 -34.26 23.74 -21.52
C GLY A 673 -33.60 23.54 -20.16
N ASN A 674 -34.38 23.68 -19.08
CA ASN A 674 -33.89 23.57 -17.70
C ASN A 674 -34.74 22.64 -16.82
N VAL A 675 -35.72 21.93 -17.40
CA VAL A 675 -36.70 21.14 -16.63
C VAL A 675 -36.12 19.86 -16.02
N HIS A 676 -34.98 19.39 -16.53
CA HIS A 676 -34.29 18.18 -16.07
C HIS A 676 -32.86 18.45 -15.58
N ASP A 677 -32.51 19.70 -15.26
CA ASP A 677 -31.16 20.07 -14.79
C ASP A 677 -30.74 19.34 -13.52
N LYS A 678 -31.71 18.90 -12.72
CA LYS A 678 -31.49 18.11 -11.51
C LYS A 678 -31.37 16.61 -11.79
N VAL A 679 -31.68 16.11 -12.98
CA VAL A 679 -31.66 14.66 -13.26
C VAL A 679 -30.27 14.22 -13.64
N SER A 680 -29.71 13.26 -12.92
CA SER A 680 -28.39 12.72 -13.24
C SER A 680 -28.40 11.92 -14.55
N CYS A 681 -27.27 11.88 -15.25
CA CYS A 681 -27.15 11.05 -16.46
C CYS A 681 -27.46 9.58 -16.18
N SER A 682 -27.09 9.06 -15.00
CA SER A 682 -27.38 7.67 -14.62
C SER A 682 -28.87 7.43 -14.38
N ALA A 683 -29.61 8.39 -13.82
CA ALA A 683 -31.07 8.29 -13.67
C ALA A 683 -31.77 8.12 -15.03
N CYS A 684 -31.28 8.80 -16.07
CA CYS A 684 -31.80 8.67 -17.42
C CYS A 684 -31.27 7.43 -18.16
N HIS A 685 -30.00 7.07 -18.02
CA HIS A 685 -29.36 6.09 -18.91
C HIS A 685 -29.20 4.68 -18.35
N SER A 686 -29.43 4.43 -17.05
CA SER A 686 -29.42 3.07 -16.50
C SER A 686 -30.64 2.28 -16.97
N ALA A 687 -30.40 1.19 -17.71
CA ALA A 687 -31.46 0.36 -18.27
C ALA A 687 -32.20 -0.45 -17.19
N TRP A 688 -31.45 -1.01 -16.24
CA TRP A 688 -31.98 -1.81 -15.14
C TRP A 688 -31.05 -1.76 -13.93
N ALA A 689 -31.56 -2.11 -12.76
CA ALA A 689 -30.78 -2.32 -11.56
C ALA A 689 -31.31 -3.56 -10.82
N PRO A 690 -30.45 -4.29 -10.10
CA PRO A 690 -30.91 -5.37 -9.22
C PRO A 690 -31.77 -4.79 -8.10
N SER A 691 -32.83 -5.52 -7.76
CA SER A 691 -33.78 -5.21 -6.70
C SER A 691 -34.01 -6.46 -5.86
N CYS A 692 -34.00 -6.31 -4.54
CA CYS A 692 -34.28 -7.38 -3.58
C CYS A 692 -35.37 -6.91 -2.63
N ILE A 693 -36.42 -7.71 -2.48
CA ILE A 693 -37.59 -7.34 -1.64
C ILE A 693 -37.37 -7.59 -0.14
N GLY A 694 -36.25 -8.21 0.23
CA GLY A 694 -35.83 -8.32 1.62
C GLY A 694 -34.91 -9.50 1.90
N CYS A 695 -34.20 -9.45 3.02
CA CYS A 695 -33.52 -10.61 3.59
C CYS A 695 -33.84 -10.77 5.09
N HIS A 696 -33.80 -12.01 5.58
CA HIS A 696 -33.87 -12.32 7.00
C HIS A 696 -32.51 -12.81 7.48
N ASN A 697 -32.02 -12.22 8.56
CA ASN A 697 -30.71 -12.50 9.14
C ASN A 697 -30.90 -13.10 10.53
N LYS A 698 -30.29 -14.26 10.74
CA LYS A 698 -30.29 -14.95 12.04
C LYS A 698 -28.90 -15.48 12.33
N TYR A 699 -28.47 -15.36 13.58
CA TYR A 699 -27.26 -16.01 14.05
C TYR A 699 -27.56 -17.46 14.46
N ASP A 700 -26.77 -18.39 13.95
CA ASP A 700 -26.86 -19.81 14.31
C ASP A 700 -25.52 -20.24 14.90
N GLU A 701 -25.50 -20.66 16.17
CA GLU A 701 -24.31 -21.17 16.86
C GLU A 701 -23.82 -22.53 16.36
N GLY A 702 -24.69 -23.29 15.70
CA GLY A 702 -24.38 -24.59 15.10
C GLY A 702 -23.77 -24.48 13.70
N GLU A 703 -24.00 -23.36 13.02
CA GLU A 703 -23.53 -23.13 11.65
C GLU A 703 -22.01 -22.99 11.63
N ALA A 704 -21.38 -23.55 10.59
CA ALA A 704 -19.96 -23.34 10.33
C ALA A 704 -19.76 -21.87 9.91
N GLY A 705 -18.92 -21.15 10.66
CA GLY A 705 -18.60 -19.76 10.39
C GLY A 705 -17.14 -19.59 9.98
N PHE A 706 -16.83 -18.40 9.48
CA PHE A 706 -15.46 -18.00 9.18
C PHE A 706 -15.26 -16.56 9.62
N ASP A 707 -14.21 -16.30 10.41
CA ASP A 707 -13.79 -14.93 10.73
C ASP A 707 -12.93 -14.43 9.57
N MET A 708 -13.57 -13.69 8.65
CA MET A 708 -12.93 -13.21 7.42
C MET A 708 -11.87 -12.13 7.69
N GLN A 709 -11.82 -11.54 8.88
CA GLN A 709 -10.75 -10.60 9.26
C GLN A 709 -9.48 -11.35 9.66
N LYS A 710 -9.63 -12.49 10.34
CA LYS A 710 -8.50 -13.30 10.83
C LYS A 710 -8.15 -14.47 9.93
N ASN A 711 -8.96 -14.76 8.93
CA ASN A 711 -8.87 -15.94 8.08
C ASN A 711 -8.87 -17.26 8.86
N VAL A 712 -9.78 -17.40 9.81
CA VAL A 712 -9.92 -18.62 10.62
C VAL A 712 -11.34 -19.14 10.60
N GLU A 713 -11.47 -20.46 10.47
CA GLU A 713 -12.74 -21.15 10.70
C GLU A 713 -13.17 -20.95 12.15
N LYS A 714 -14.48 -20.80 12.36
CA LYS A 714 -15.08 -20.67 13.68
C LYS A 714 -16.43 -21.37 13.72
N LYS A 715 -16.94 -21.57 14.93
CA LYS A 715 -18.30 -22.06 15.13
C LYS A 715 -19.23 -20.88 15.38
N GLY A 716 -20.39 -20.91 14.73
CA GLY A 716 -21.41 -19.87 14.78
C GLY A 716 -21.28 -18.86 13.64
N SER A 717 -22.38 -18.56 12.95
CA SER A 717 -22.39 -17.59 11.84
C SER A 717 -23.73 -16.89 11.74
N TRP A 718 -23.72 -15.65 11.24
CA TRP A 718 -24.91 -15.05 10.64
C TRP A 718 -25.27 -15.78 9.34
N VAL A 719 -26.55 -16.11 9.20
CA VAL A 719 -27.14 -16.80 8.04
C VAL A 719 -28.15 -15.87 7.39
N GLU A 720 -27.97 -15.64 6.09
CA GLU A 720 -28.86 -14.82 5.25
C GLU A 720 -29.90 -15.69 4.54
N TYR A 721 -31.18 -15.40 4.76
CA TYR A 721 -32.30 -15.93 3.98
C TYR A 721 -32.80 -14.85 3.03
N ILE A 722 -32.76 -15.14 1.74
CA ILE A 722 -32.98 -14.16 0.69
C ILE A 722 -34.44 -14.23 0.18
N GLY A 723 -35.06 -13.06 0.00
CA GLY A 723 -36.35 -12.91 -0.67
C GLY A 723 -36.26 -12.98 -2.20
N VAL A 724 -37.23 -12.38 -2.89
CA VAL A 724 -37.25 -12.32 -4.36
C VAL A 724 -36.17 -11.35 -4.87
N PHE A 725 -35.39 -11.80 -5.87
CA PHE A 725 -34.47 -10.97 -6.65
C PHE A 725 -35.04 -10.69 -8.05
N ASP A 726 -35.19 -9.40 -8.35
CA ASP A 726 -35.69 -8.92 -9.64
C ASP A 726 -34.71 -7.93 -10.29
N ALA A 727 -34.83 -7.79 -11.62
CA ALA A 727 -34.13 -6.77 -12.39
C ALA A 727 -35.15 -5.92 -13.16
N HIS A 728 -35.16 -4.63 -12.88
CA HIS A 728 -36.02 -3.67 -13.57
C HIS A 728 -35.39 -2.28 -13.54
N ALA A 729 -36.01 -1.30 -14.20
CA ALA A 729 -35.55 0.08 -14.13
C ALA A 729 -35.55 0.56 -12.65
N PRO A 730 -34.50 1.28 -12.21
CA PRO A 730 -34.36 1.65 -10.80
C PRO A 730 -35.42 2.65 -10.36
N ALA A 731 -35.71 2.64 -9.06
CA ALA A 731 -36.38 3.74 -8.39
C ALA A 731 -35.51 5.01 -8.45
N LEU A 732 -36.12 6.18 -8.26
CA LEU A 732 -35.42 7.46 -8.26
C LEU A 732 -35.57 8.14 -6.90
N GLY A 733 -34.52 8.84 -6.48
CA GLY A 733 -34.49 9.60 -5.23
C GLY A 733 -33.67 10.88 -5.38
N ILE A 734 -33.77 11.76 -4.40
CA ILE A 734 -33.08 13.05 -4.38
C ILE A 734 -31.86 12.95 -3.46
N ARG A 735 -30.67 13.18 -4.01
CA ARG A 735 -29.45 13.36 -3.23
C ARG A 735 -29.14 14.85 -3.11
N LYS A 736 -28.92 15.32 -1.89
CA LYS A 736 -28.62 16.72 -1.57
C LYS A 736 -27.19 16.85 -1.08
N THR A 737 -26.33 17.56 -1.79
CA THR A 737 -25.02 17.97 -1.29
C THR A 737 -25.04 19.45 -0.94
N GLU A 738 -23.96 19.97 -0.35
CA GLU A 738 -23.82 21.42 -0.10
C GLU A 738 -23.90 22.23 -1.40
N GLU A 739 -23.48 21.64 -2.51
CA GLU A 739 -23.36 22.30 -3.82
C GLU A 739 -24.59 22.14 -4.71
N LYS A 740 -25.28 20.98 -4.66
CA LYS A 740 -26.38 20.68 -5.59
C LYS A 740 -27.40 19.68 -5.05
N GLU A 741 -28.59 19.73 -5.66
CA GLU A 741 -29.63 18.72 -5.52
C GLU A 741 -29.75 17.93 -6.83
N GLU A 742 -29.70 16.60 -6.74
CA GLU A 742 -29.63 15.71 -7.90
C GLU A 742 -30.55 14.51 -7.74
N ILE A 743 -31.35 14.20 -8.76
CA ILE A 743 -32.17 13.01 -8.87
C ILE A 743 -31.29 11.87 -9.39
N VAL A 744 -31.18 10.80 -8.61
CA VAL A 744 -30.27 9.67 -8.85
C VAL A 744 -31.02 8.33 -8.83
N PRO A 745 -30.50 7.28 -9.49
CA PRO A 745 -30.97 5.92 -9.28
C PRO A 745 -30.80 5.51 -7.83
N VAL A 746 -31.82 4.85 -7.29
CA VAL A 746 -31.80 4.22 -5.97
C VAL A 746 -32.29 2.77 -6.08
N VAL A 747 -31.75 1.92 -5.23
CA VAL A 747 -32.11 0.50 -5.13
C VAL A 747 -32.37 0.15 -3.65
N PRO A 748 -33.12 -0.93 -3.38
CA PRO A 748 -33.15 -1.53 -2.05
C PRO A 748 -31.71 -1.79 -1.58
N GLY A 749 -31.31 -1.11 -0.50
CA GLY A 749 -29.96 -1.22 0.06
C GLY A 749 -29.93 -2.22 1.20
N MET A 750 -30.71 -1.94 2.25
CA MET A 750 -30.83 -2.72 3.47
C MET A 750 -32.31 -2.87 3.83
N VAL A 751 -33.00 -3.75 3.09
CA VAL A 751 -34.37 -4.18 3.42
C VAL A 751 -34.24 -5.52 4.14
N LEU A 752 -34.27 -5.49 5.46
CA LEU A 752 -33.86 -6.65 6.24
C LEU A 752 -34.53 -6.74 7.61
N THR A 753 -34.78 -7.99 7.98
CA THR A 753 -35.22 -8.40 9.31
C THR A 753 -34.03 -9.07 10.01
N ILE A 754 -33.68 -8.65 11.22
CA ILE A 754 -32.53 -9.17 11.99
C ILE A 754 -33.06 -9.74 13.31
N ASP A 755 -32.84 -11.02 13.55
CA ASP A 755 -33.07 -11.65 14.85
C ASP A 755 -31.84 -11.45 15.75
N ILE A 756 -31.76 -10.31 16.46
CA ILE A 756 -30.63 -10.03 17.36
C ILE A 756 -30.65 -10.91 18.62
N GLY A 757 -31.83 -11.40 19.00
CA GLY A 757 -32.00 -12.34 20.11
C GLY A 757 -31.19 -13.61 19.91
N SER A 758 -31.11 -14.08 18.67
CA SER A 758 -30.30 -15.26 18.30
C SER A 758 -28.80 -15.13 18.61
N TYR A 759 -28.23 -13.92 18.58
CA TYR A 759 -26.83 -13.66 18.94
C TYR A 759 -26.66 -13.33 20.42
N THR A 760 -27.51 -12.45 20.96
CA THR A 760 -27.38 -11.90 22.32
C THR A 760 -27.89 -12.84 23.41
N LYS A 761 -28.63 -13.91 23.04
CA LYS A 761 -29.28 -14.87 23.94
C LYS A 761 -30.32 -14.25 24.89
N GLN A 762 -30.81 -13.05 24.59
CA GLN A 762 -31.90 -12.42 25.32
C GLN A 762 -33.25 -12.84 24.72
N GLN A 763 -34.19 -13.29 25.56
CA GLN A 763 -35.52 -13.76 25.13
C GLN A 763 -36.56 -12.63 25.22
N GLN A 764 -37.42 -12.56 24.18
CA GLN A 764 -38.54 -11.63 23.91
C GLN A 764 -38.18 -10.30 23.19
N ASP A 765 -38.74 -10.13 21.98
CA ASP A 765 -38.80 -8.91 21.13
C ASP A 765 -37.49 -8.22 20.72
N SER A 766 -36.52 -8.98 20.22
CA SER A 766 -35.23 -8.47 19.71
C SER A 766 -35.09 -8.54 18.18
N THR A 767 -36.21 -8.55 17.45
CA THR A 767 -36.20 -8.48 15.99
C THR A 767 -36.16 -7.02 15.52
N ILE A 768 -35.17 -6.67 14.70
CA ILE A 768 -35.08 -5.36 14.04
C ILE A 768 -35.53 -5.48 12.60
N PHE A 769 -36.46 -4.63 12.17
CA PHE A 769 -36.77 -4.44 10.75
C PHE A 769 -36.26 -3.08 10.25
N GLN A 770 -35.47 -3.08 9.19
CA GLN A 770 -35.03 -1.88 8.49
C GLN A 770 -35.43 -1.93 7.01
N ARG A 771 -35.83 -0.78 6.48
CA ARG A 771 -36.10 -0.59 5.05
C ARG A 771 -35.34 0.64 4.56
N LEU A 772 -34.10 0.44 4.13
CA LEU A 772 -33.22 1.52 3.66
C LEU A 772 -32.87 1.35 2.20
N PHE A 773 -33.05 2.41 1.42
CA PHE A 773 -32.60 2.45 0.03
C PHE A 773 -31.23 3.11 -0.07
N ALA A 774 -30.46 2.71 -1.09
CA ALA A 774 -29.11 3.20 -1.33
C ALA A 774 -29.02 3.87 -2.71
N PRO A 775 -28.22 4.95 -2.85
CA PRO A 775 -27.91 5.48 -4.16
C PRO A 775 -27.09 4.46 -4.94
N ALA A 776 -27.43 4.27 -6.22
CA ALA A 776 -26.78 3.27 -7.06
C ALA A 776 -26.15 3.89 -8.30
N ALA A 777 -24.98 3.35 -8.66
CA ALA A 777 -24.47 3.37 -10.02
C ALA A 777 -24.67 1.96 -10.58
N PRO A 778 -25.76 1.66 -11.31
CA PRO A 778 -26.11 0.29 -11.66
C PRO A 778 -25.12 -0.41 -12.59
N HIS A 779 -24.28 0.35 -13.32
CA HIS A 779 -23.37 -0.14 -14.37
C HIS A 779 -24.11 -0.88 -15.50
N THR A 780 -25.28 -0.35 -15.88
CA THR A 780 -26.15 -0.88 -16.95
C THR A 780 -26.51 0.23 -17.92
N THR A 781 -25.56 1.12 -18.18
CA THR A 781 -25.74 2.31 -19.02
C THR A 781 -26.15 1.88 -20.42
N SER A 782 -27.17 2.53 -20.96
CA SER A 782 -27.68 2.27 -22.29
C SER A 782 -27.61 3.50 -23.18
N LYS A 783 -27.57 3.27 -24.49
CA LYS A 783 -27.47 4.32 -25.50
C LYS A 783 -28.66 5.29 -25.45
N ASN A 784 -29.85 4.78 -25.17
CA ASN A 784 -31.08 5.57 -25.13
C ASN A 784 -31.45 5.87 -23.67
N GLY A 785 -31.90 7.09 -23.39
CA GLY A 785 -32.47 7.41 -22.10
C GLY A 785 -33.81 6.70 -21.87
N ARG A 786 -34.23 6.60 -20.61
CA ARG A 786 -35.57 6.15 -20.21
C ARG A 786 -36.64 7.04 -20.85
N GLY A 787 -37.72 6.43 -21.32
CA GLY A 787 -38.91 7.16 -21.79
C GLY A 787 -39.59 7.93 -20.65
N CYS A 788 -40.40 8.93 -21.00
CA CYS A 788 -41.07 9.81 -20.03
C CYS A 788 -41.96 9.00 -19.07
N LYS A 789 -42.72 8.03 -19.59
CA LYS A 789 -43.59 7.15 -18.77
C LYS A 789 -42.80 6.34 -17.74
N SER A 790 -41.56 5.96 -18.06
CA SER A 790 -40.70 5.18 -17.17
C SER A 790 -40.33 5.92 -15.90
N CYS A 791 -40.40 7.26 -15.88
CA CYS A 791 -40.10 8.09 -14.71
C CYS A 791 -41.35 8.79 -14.15
N HIS A 792 -42.20 9.32 -15.03
CA HIS A 792 -43.35 10.15 -14.63
C HIS A 792 -44.64 9.37 -14.37
N TYR A 793 -44.77 8.16 -14.92
CA TYR A 793 -45.96 7.31 -14.75
C TYR A 793 -45.57 5.86 -14.46
N ASN A 794 -44.61 5.67 -13.55
CA ASN A 794 -44.12 4.37 -13.14
C ASN A 794 -44.00 4.33 -11.61
N PRO A 795 -44.72 3.42 -10.92
CA PRO A 795 -44.74 3.38 -9.46
C PRO A 795 -43.38 3.02 -8.85
N VAL A 796 -42.58 2.17 -9.50
CA VAL A 796 -41.22 1.84 -9.07
C VAL A 796 -40.33 3.07 -9.11
N ALA A 797 -40.39 3.87 -10.19
CA ALA A 797 -39.59 5.10 -10.32
C ALA A 797 -39.88 6.11 -9.20
N LEU A 798 -41.12 6.16 -8.72
CA LEU A 798 -41.57 7.02 -7.62
C LEU A 798 -41.32 6.42 -6.22
N GLY A 799 -40.89 5.15 -6.14
CA GLY A 799 -40.61 4.45 -4.88
C GLY A 799 -41.81 3.73 -4.26
N TYR A 800 -42.92 3.53 -4.97
CA TYR A 800 -44.11 2.83 -4.45
C TYR A 800 -44.04 1.30 -4.61
N GLY A 801 -42.99 0.76 -5.22
CA GLY A 801 -42.90 -0.65 -5.58
C GLY A 801 -43.58 -0.97 -6.92
N GLN A 802 -43.58 -2.23 -7.31
CA GLN A 802 -44.26 -2.72 -8.51
C GLN A 802 -45.78 -2.67 -8.32
N GLY A 803 -46.51 -2.31 -9.39
CA GLY A 803 -47.95 -2.24 -9.37
C GLY A 803 -48.51 -1.45 -10.56
N VAL A 804 -49.78 -1.09 -10.50
CA VAL A 804 -50.49 -0.42 -11.59
C VAL A 804 -51.21 0.84 -11.09
N PHE A 805 -51.13 1.92 -11.84
CA PHE A 805 -51.95 3.12 -11.61
C PHE A 805 -53.29 3.01 -12.35
N ARG A 806 -54.39 3.30 -11.65
CA ARG A 806 -55.74 3.37 -12.21
C ARG A 806 -56.37 4.73 -11.95
N ILE A 807 -57.26 5.16 -12.84
CA ILE A 807 -58.06 6.38 -12.64
C ILE A 807 -59.48 5.94 -12.29
N GLU A 808 -59.90 6.21 -11.05
CA GLU A 808 -61.22 5.88 -10.53
C GLU A 808 -61.88 7.13 -9.96
N ASN A 809 -63.11 7.46 -10.38
CA ASN A 809 -63.83 8.66 -9.93
C ASN A 809 -63.00 9.96 -10.02
N LYS A 810 -62.22 10.11 -11.10
CA LYS A 810 -61.27 11.23 -11.32
C LYS A 810 -60.13 11.31 -10.28
N LYS A 811 -59.85 10.24 -9.55
CA LYS A 811 -58.70 10.10 -8.63
C LYS A 811 -57.72 9.07 -9.16
N LEU A 812 -56.43 9.30 -8.93
CA LEU A 812 -55.37 8.35 -9.23
C LEU A 812 -55.27 7.39 -8.04
N VAL A 813 -55.43 6.10 -8.31
CA VAL A 813 -55.31 5.01 -7.34
C VAL A 813 -54.12 4.15 -7.74
N PHE A 814 -53.38 3.67 -6.75
CA PHE A 814 -52.28 2.72 -6.94
C PHE A 814 -52.69 1.35 -6.40
N GLU A 815 -52.57 0.33 -7.25
CA GLU A 815 -52.77 -1.07 -6.90
C GLU A 815 -51.38 -1.76 -6.84
N PRO A 816 -50.86 -2.07 -5.64
CA PRO A 816 -49.56 -2.70 -5.50
C PRO A 816 -49.58 -4.17 -5.96
N LYS A 817 -48.44 -4.66 -6.46
CA LYS A 817 -48.24 -6.06 -6.85
C LYS A 817 -48.06 -6.98 -5.64
N TYR A 818 -47.39 -6.48 -4.61
CA TYR A 818 -47.08 -7.20 -3.37
C TYR A 818 -47.99 -6.73 -2.23
N GLU A 819 -48.18 -7.60 -1.25
CA GLU A 819 -48.89 -7.28 -0.01
C GLU A 819 -48.07 -6.31 0.86
N ASP A 820 -48.76 -5.65 1.79
CA ASP A 820 -48.13 -4.75 2.75
C ASP A 820 -47.35 -5.54 3.81
N ASN A 821 -46.09 -5.15 4.02
CA ASN A 821 -45.23 -5.71 5.05
C ASN A 821 -45.75 -5.33 6.45
N ILE A 822 -45.86 -6.32 7.34
CA ILE A 822 -46.41 -6.14 8.69
C ILE A 822 -45.63 -5.12 9.55
N ASN A 823 -44.35 -4.89 9.27
CA ASN A 823 -43.48 -4.04 10.09
C ASN A 823 -43.61 -2.55 9.79
N ASP A 824 -44.14 -2.17 8.63
CA ASP A 824 -44.27 -0.76 8.25
C ASP A 824 -45.52 -0.39 7.42
N GLY A 825 -46.31 -1.37 6.99
CA GLY A 825 -47.53 -1.16 6.23
C GLY A 825 -47.26 -0.61 4.83
N LEU A 826 -46.09 -0.89 4.25
CA LEU A 826 -45.75 -0.59 2.86
C LEU A 826 -45.69 -1.89 2.05
N PRO A 827 -46.00 -1.87 0.74
CA PRO A 827 -45.78 -3.03 -0.11
C PRO A 827 -44.34 -3.56 0.02
N GLU A 828 -44.14 -4.87 -0.05
CA GLU A 828 -42.84 -5.51 0.23
C GLU A 828 -41.65 -4.88 -0.52
N ASP A 829 -41.85 -4.44 -1.77
CA ASP A 829 -40.82 -3.86 -2.62
C ASP A 829 -40.84 -2.30 -2.68
N ALA A 830 -41.71 -1.66 -1.90
CA ALA A 830 -41.81 -0.21 -1.84
C ALA A 830 -40.70 0.43 -0.99
N TRP A 831 -40.38 1.68 -1.30
CA TRP A 831 -39.58 2.57 -0.47
C TRP A 831 -40.47 3.48 0.39
N ILE A 832 -41.55 3.99 -0.21
CA ILE A 832 -42.48 4.95 0.38
C ILE A 832 -43.93 4.60 0.00
N GLY A 833 -44.89 5.09 0.78
CA GLY A 833 -46.31 4.92 0.50
C GLY A 833 -46.82 5.84 -0.60
N PHE A 834 -47.87 5.41 -1.31
CA PHE A 834 -48.52 6.19 -2.37
C PHE A 834 -49.08 7.52 -1.84
N LEU A 835 -48.51 8.65 -2.28
CA LEU A 835 -48.92 10.01 -1.86
C LEU A 835 -49.04 10.18 -0.35
N SER A 836 -48.21 9.45 0.40
CA SER A 836 -48.15 9.48 1.85
C SER A 836 -46.86 10.14 2.29
N GLU A 837 -46.95 10.90 3.39
CA GLU A 837 -45.76 11.37 4.10
C GLU A 837 -44.93 10.19 4.61
N VAL A 838 -43.61 10.36 4.61
CA VAL A 838 -42.67 9.35 5.08
C VAL A 838 -42.73 9.32 6.61
N LYS A 839 -43.24 8.21 7.15
CA LYS A 839 -43.50 8.09 8.60
C LYS A 839 -42.26 7.82 9.46
N LYS A 840 -41.16 7.34 8.87
CA LYS A 840 -39.92 6.96 9.57
C LYS A 840 -38.81 7.99 9.32
N ASN A 841 -37.95 8.19 10.32
CA ASN A 841 -36.75 9.04 10.21
C ASN A 841 -35.55 8.30 9.58
N LYS A 842 -35.71 7.02 9.23
CA LYS A 842 -34.65 6.12 8.76
C LYS A 842 -35.16 5.34 7.55
N PHE A 843 -34.77 5.81 6.35
CA PHE A 843 -35.24 5.29 5.05
C PHE A 843 -34.12 5.16 4.01
N ALA A 844 -32.90 5.62 4.32
CA ALA A 844 -31.78 5.59 3.38
C ALA A 844 -30.48 5.15 4.08
N THR A 845 -29.55 4.61 3.29
CA THR A 845 -28.21 4.26 3.75
C THR A 845 -27.24 5.44 3.72
N ARG A 846 -27.73 6.66 3.47
CA ARG A 846 -26.96 7.92 3.45
C ARG A 846 -27.78 9.00 4.14
N SER A 847 -27.15 9.89 4.90
CA SER A 847 -27.89 11.01 5.51
C SER A 847 -28.42 12.01 4.47
N ASN A 848 -27.82 12.01 3.28
CA ASN A 848 -28.06 13.00 2.24
C ASN A 848 -28.94 12.49 1.08
N LEU A 849 -29.54 11.30 1.22
CA LEU A 849 -30.44 10.71 0.24
C LEU A 849 -31.87 10.73 0.77
N PHE A 850 -32.81 11.22 -0.05
CA PHE A 850 -34.21 11.41 0.31
C PHE A 850 -35.14 10.81 -0.75
N PRO A 851 -36.25 10.19 -0.35
CA PRO A 851 -37.35 9.92 -1.27
C PRO A 851 -38.01 11.22 -1.72
N PHE A 852 -38.82 11.15 -2.77
CA PHE A 852 -39.64 12.29 -3.18
C PHE A 852 -40.66 12.63 -2.10
N SER A 853 -40.76 13.92 -1.75
CA SER A 853 -41.87 14.45 -0.95
C SER A 853 -43.20 14.29 -1.69
N VAL A 854 -44.32 14.33 -0.97
CA VAL A 854 -45.66 14.23 -1.57
C VAL A 854 -45.88 15.31 -2.65
N GLU A 855 -45.36 16.51 -2.44
CA GLU A 855 -45.46 17.60 -3.43
C GLU A 855 -44.60 17.34 -4.69
N GLU A 856 -43.44 16.70 -4.55
CA GLU A 856 -42.63 16.27 -5.70
C GLU A 856 -43.29 15.10 -6.44
N GLN A 857 -43.84 14.13 -5.70
CA GLN A 857 -44.62 13.03 -6.28
C GLN A 857 -45.78 13.56 -7.13
N LYS A 858 -46.58 14.49 -6.61
CA LYS A 858 -47.68 15.14 -7.36
C LYS A 858 -47.18 15.87 -8.61
N LYS A 859 -46.05 16.59 -8.53
CA LYS A 859 -45.45 17.27 -9.71
C LYS A 859 -45.03 16.28 -10.78
N ILE A 860 -44.37 15.18 -10.39
CA ILE A 860 -43.92 14.12 -11.30
C ILE A 860 -45.13 13.44 -11.95
N LEU A 861 -46.11 13.03 -11.14
CA LEU A 861 -47.33 12.37 -11.61
C LEU A 861 -48.19 13.28 -12.47
N ARG A 862 -48.20 14.60 -12.24
CA ARG A 862 -48.91 15.55 -13.12
C ARG A 862 -48.43 15.45 -14.57
N VAL A 863 -47.12 15.28 -14.79
CA VAL A 863 -46.56 15.00 -16.12
C VAL A 863 -47.00 13.61 -16.58
N GLY A 864 -46.96 12.62 -15.69
CA GLY A 864 -47.41 11.25 -15.96
C GLY A 864 -48.86 11.17 -16.46
N LEU A 865 -49.74 12.01 -15.92
CA LEU A 865 -51.14 12.10 -16.34
C LEU A 865 -51.28 12.67 -17.74
N CYS A 866 -50.44 13.62 -18.16
CA CYS A 866 -50.41 14.06 -19.56
C CYS A 866 -50.02 12.90 -20.50
N LEU A 867 -49.11 12.01 -20.05
CA LEU A 867 -48.64 10.87 -20.84
C LEU A 867 -49.69 9.75 -21.01
N THR A 868 -50.79 9.78 -20.27
CA THR A 868 -51.91 8.84 -20.53
C THR A 868 -52.70 9.22 -21.79
N CYS A 869 -52.60 10.48 -22.23
CA CYS A 869 -53.26 11.01 -23.43
C CYS A 869 -52.29 11.41 -24.55
N HIS A 870 -51.01 11.64 -24.22
CA HIS A 870 -50.00 12.11 -25.16
C HIS A 870 -48.81 11.14 -25.21
N ASP A 871 -48.32 10.87 -26.42
CA ASP A 871 -47.06 10.14 -26.59
C ASP A 871 -45.86 11.00 -26.16
N ASP A 872 -44.80 10.32 -25.73
CA ASP A 872 -43.57 10.93 -25.19
C ASP A 872 -42.94 11.95 -26.16
N ASP A 873 -43.02 11.72 -27.47
CA ASP A 873 -42.45 12.56 -28.53
C ASP A 873 -43.47 13.52 -29.17
N SER A 874 -44.68 13.61 -28.61
CA SER A 874 -45.70 14.55 -29.09
C SER A 874 -45.22 16.00 -29.00
N ILE A 875 -45.80 16.87 -29.83
CA ILE A 875 -45.45 18.30 -29.86
C ILE A 875 -45.65 18.95 -28.49
N ILE A 876 -46.72 18.57 -27.78
CA ILE A 876 -47.06 19.10 -26.46
C ILE A 876 -45.99 18.71 -25.43
N MET A 877 -45.58 17.44 -25.40
CA MET A 877 -44.55 16.97 -24.47
C MET A 877 -43.18 17.59 -24.78
N ARG A 878 -42.81 17.72 -26.06
CA ARG A 878 -41.58 18.41 -26.48
C ARG A 878 -41.56 19.90 -26.10
N GLN A 879 -42.70 20.59 -26.18
CA GLN A 879 -42.82 21.97 -25.69
C GLN A 879 -42.69 22.03 -24.16
N GLY A 880 -43.18 20.99 -23.46
CA GLY A 880 -43.06 20.87 -22.01
C GLY A 880 -41.62 20.79 -21.51
N LEU A 881 -40.69 20.27 -22.34
CA LEU A 881 -39.26 20.26 -22.03
C LEU A 881 -38.63 21.67 -21.97
N ALA A 882 -39.22 22.64 -22.66
CA ALA A 882 -38.76 24.04 -22.62
C ALA A 882 -39.46 24.83 -21.50
N ASP A 883 -40.80 24.74 -21.42
CA ASP A 883 -41.58 25.39 -20.37
C ASP A 883 -42.89 24.63 -20.09
N PHE A 884 -42.83 23.71 -19.13
CA PHE A 884 -43.99 22.93 -18.71
C PHE A 884 -45.12 23.81 -18.13
N LYS A 885 -44.81 24.94 -17.49
CA LYS A 885 -45.86 25.82 -16.92
C LYS A 885 -46.71 26.44 -18.02
N SER A 886 -46.10 26.82 -19.14
CA SER A 886 -46.82 27.35 -20.30
C SER A 886 -47.68 26.30 -21.00
N VAL A 887 -47.24 25.04 -21.04
CA VAL A 887 -48.06 23.93 -21.57
C VAL A 887 -49.30 23.72 -20.70
N VAL A 888 -49.11 23.66 -19.39
CA VAL A 888 -50.21 23.48 -18.43
C VAL A 888 -51.25 24.61 -18.51
N LYS A 889 -50.86 25.86 -18.77
CA LYS A 889 -51.80 26.98 -18.95
C LYS A 889 -52.74 26.82 -20.16
N LYS A 890 -52.35 26.00 -21.14
CA LYS A 890 -53.14 25.73 -22.35
C LYS A 890 -53.99 24.45 -22.24
N GLN A 891 -54.12 23.89 -21.02
CA GLN A 891 -54.91 22.69 -20.79
C GLN A 891 -56.37 22.89 -21.21
N SER A 892 -56.94 21.90 -21.90
CA SER A 892 -58.35 21.90 -22.25
C SER A 892 -59.21 21.45 -21.06
N SER A 893 -60.52 21.68 -21.13
CA SER A 893 -61.47 21.13 -20.14
C SER A 893 -61.53 19.60 -20.11
N ALA A 894 -60.99 18.92 -21.14
CA ALA A 894 -60.88 17.47 -21.18
C ALA A 894 -59.65 16.93 -20.42
N CYS A 895 -58.73 17.79 -19.99
CA CYS A 895 -57.56 17.36 -19.21
C CYS A 895 -57.97 16.96 -17.78
N PHE A 896 -57.48 15.81 -17.32
CA PHE A 896 -57.68 15.37 -15.94
C PHE A 896 -56.86 16.24 -14.97
N ASN A 897 -57.52 16.81 -13.96
CA ASN A 897 -56.85 17.33 -12.76
C ASN A 897 -57.18 16.41 -11.59
N ILE A 898 -56.16 15.81 -11.00
CA ILE A 898 -56.31 14.66 -10.10
C ILE A 898 -55.82 14.97 -8.66
N PHE A 899 -55.21 16.13 -8.45
CA PHE A 899 -54.64 16.55 -7.16
C PHE A 899 -55.31 17.78 -6.58
#